data_AF-A0A182K462-F1
#
_entry.id   AF-A0A182K462-F1
#
_cell.length_a   1.000
_cell.length_b   1.000
_cell.length_c   1.000
_cell.angle_alpha   90.00
_cell.angle_beta   90.00
_cell.angle_gamma   90.00
#
_symmetry.space_group_name_H-M   'P 1'
#
loop_
_entity.id
_entity.type
_entity.pdbx_description
1 polymer ?
#
loop_
_entity_poly.entity_id
_entity_poly.type
_entity_poly.pdbx_seq_one_letter_code
_entity_poly.pdbx_strand_id
1 'polypeptide(L)'
;MEGSRDEHDTPVWLDDDFFLQVVREFTHDPNARLCHGCKLRPGTKPGEHFASVMYRTTIHYRCHQSREASIDVIMKIQPYQAGLKKDVLEESDLFLREIRIYSQVLPEMKRRLEEIGETFNYPRLIYASEKPRTILILEDVSGKGWITRGYIATFEEVVPAIKAIAKFHAASVVMEQDDTSFAYRHRCEVADKFKALDGMLKKSFHDLLQFMRSTEEFVHLIQPVQKLQGKLLPILIESYRPSADCLNVLVHGDFHSKNLLHQQSAAGQVQDTMLIDYQICSWTTPAVDLYYLLDTIVDQSVKEQHRDAMLHLYYEEFRRLLKQFGWLGHVTSLQELHIELLRKGAIELFHYVALYPYRFVDRSKIDFEALLSGKGSNPAASSPVYRRVMREVLTRFLHQGFNHDELSSPGWLNDAFFRNVLCELECDPNVRLVGTCVLRPGTKAGDHFASVMYRTTIQYCLTGDVQKSINIIMKIKPDSKGLKKDLLDGDDFFGKEIKMYTKVLPEMAALMRSIGEDYKYPKLVYASHEPHTIIILEDISPQGWGMGGLIKSFAELLPTINAIAKFHAASAVLQEKDPSFTSQYRCTIAKILCSMRSMTDACFSSFLNFLRVIVQLPEFVAPVERFHANIDNILEAAYTPSETCANVLIHGDFHFKNLLHLQSGGQIVETMFVDYQMCSWSSPAIDLFYLTYMIPEQAVKKDHRDEIIYHYHRTFSSVLRRLNFRGRVPSLTELQVELLRKAELELYHYIVFSAFRHTDLSKVDSEAFFLGQTANPALQLEEFQETIRMELKRFLYHDMTYNQDELEAPAWLNDAFFRDVMRESNNDQTIELTQACMLRPGTNKGDHYASVMFRTTVTYRSKRSKEQKSVNLIMKTKPEAEGMKKELLDDNGMFKIEIDMYSKTLPEMARLLKEIGEEYKYPRFLYGTLKPHTVVILEDISNEGWVMKDYISTLQDMKLIVKNIAMFHAASVMLDTLDSTFVDRYTCSFAEKFMGMDGLINKGFKDLTQLTQMHPEFAHFAKPLENFQKNLRQYYVTLYDPSKTYQNVLNHGDFHANNLLHKIGKQGRHTDTLLLDYQLCCWTTPAIDLYYMLDMIPAQELKDKHRSELIYMYYHQYSNLLKRLGFKGKIPSLLDLQIELLRHAGLEMLHYAIFSSFRYVDQSAIDIETVLKGEFDSPVLTNAEFKKVMHTELTRFLHHGILNDS
;
A
#
# COMPACT_ATOMS: atom_id res chain seq x y z
N MET A 1 -22.39 -43.90 17.20
CA MET A 1 -22.10 -42.90 18.25
C MET A 1 -22.47 -43.53 19.58
N GLU A 2 -21.51 -44.14 20.26
CA GLU A 2 -21.58 -44.25 21.72
C GLU A 2 -20.90 -42.99 22.26
N GLY A 3 -21.56 -42.24 23.15
CA GLY A 3 -20.88 -41.17 23.89
C GLY A 3 -19.87 -41.77 24.89
N SER A 4 -18.88 -40.99 25.35
CA SER A 4 -17.92 -41.50 26.34
C SER A 4 -18.66 -41.92 27.61
N ARG A 5 -18.45 -43.16 28.05
CA ARG A 5 -19.15 -43.80 29.18
C ARG A 5 -18.89 -43.12 30.53
N ASP A 6 -17.96 -42.17 30.60
CA ASP A 6 -17.67 -41.33 31.77
C ASP A 6 -18.84 -40.44 32.22
N GLU A 7 -19.74 -40.03 31.32
CA GLU A 7 -20.79 -39.04 31.64
C GLU A 7 -22.14 -39.64 32.07
N HIS A 8 -22.30 -40.97 32.02
CA HIS A 8 -23.60 -41.64 32.24
C HIS A 8 -23.74 -42.33 33.60
N ASP A 9 -22.65 -42.87 34.17
CA ASP A 9 -22.68 -43.54 35.46
C ASP A 9 -22.09 -42.64 36.57
N THR A 10 -22.88 -42.39 37.60
CA THR A 10 -22.45 -41.58 38.76
C THR A 10 -21.36 -42.31 39.55
N PRO A 11 -20.23 -41.68 39.94
CA PRO A 11 -19.16 -42.36 40.64
C PRO A 11 -19.63 -42.82 42.03
N VAL A 12 -19.58 -44.14 42.27
CA VAL A 12 -20.08 -44.77 43.51
C VAL A 12 -19.40 -44.25 44.79
N TRP A 13 -18.20 -43.67 44.66
CA TRP A 13 -17.41 -43.12 45.77
C TRP A 13 -17.76 -41.66 46.13
N LEU A 14 -18.62 -40.98 45.36
CA LEU A 14 -19.16 -39.67 45.72
C LEU A 14 -20.43 -39.86 46.55
N ASP A 15 -20.26 -40.43 47.74
CA ASP A 15 -21.33 -40.75 48.69
C ASP A 15 -21.44 -39.72 49.83
N ASP A 16 -22.41 -39.92 50.72
CA ASP A 16 -22.66 -39.03 51.85
C ASP A 16 -21.50 -39.01 52.86
N ASP A 17 -20.69 -40.07 52.96
CA ASP A 17 -19.49 -40.08 53.82
C ASP A 17 -18.39 -39.19 53.23
N PHE A 18 -18.19 -39.22 51.90
CA PHE A 18 -17.32 -38.28 51.21
C PHE A 18 -17.80 -36.82 51.37
N PHE A 19 -19.08 -36.53 51.17
CA PHE A 19 -19.60 -35.17 51.36
C PHE A 19 -19.54 -34.70 52.83
N LEU A 20 -19.66 -35.61 53.79
CA LEU A 20 -19.45 -35.32 55.21
C LEU A 20 -17.99 -34.95 55.51
N GLN A 21 -17.01 -35.61 54.88
CA GLN A 21 -15.60 -35.22 54.94
C GLN A 21 -15.40 -33.81 54.37
N VAL A 22 -15.88 -33.56 53.14
CA VAL A 22 -15.79 -32.26 52.45
C VAL A 22 -16.31 -31.12 53.34
N VAL A 23 -17.47 -31.30 53.98
CA VAL A 23 -18.05 -30.28 54.88
C VAL A 23 -17.20 -30.06 56.13
N ARG A 24 -16.70 -31.12 56.78
CA ARG A 24 -15.88 -30.99 57.99
C ARG A 24 -14.57 -30.26 57.73
N GLU A 25 -13.95 -30.51 56.58
CA GLU A 25 -12.75 -29.80 56.16
C GLU A 25 -13.06 -28.34 55.81
N PHE A 26 -14.10 -28.08 55.02
CA PHE A 26 -14.51 -26.73 54.62
C PHE A 26 -14.93 -25.83 55.80
N THR A 27 -15.61 -26.39 56.79
CA THR A 27 -16.10 -25.65 57.97
C THR A 27 -15.10 -25.58 59.11
N HIS A 28 -14.05 -26.41 59.06
CA HIS A 28 -13.14 -26.70 60.18
C HIS A 28 -13.86 -27.16 61.48
N ASP A 29 -15.12 -27.63 61.41
CA ASP A 29 -15.86 -28.22 62.53
C ASP A 29 -15.92 -29.75 62.39
N PRO A 30 -15.18 -30.54 63.19
CA PRO A 30 -15.26 -32.00 63.15
C PRO A 30 -16.65 -32.55 63.57
N ASN A 31 -17.47 -31.73 64.24
CA ASN A 31 -18.83 -32.08 64.64
C ASN A 31 -19.88 -31.77 63.57
N ALA A 32 -19.48 -31.17 62.44
CA ALA A 32 -20.40 -30.90 61.35
C ALA A 32 -21.06 -32.19 60.84
N ARG A 33 -22.34 -32.07 60.44
CA ARG A 33 -23.17 -33.17 59.93
C ARG A 33 -23.93 -32.73 58.69
N LEU A 34 -24.16 -33.66 57.77
CA LEU A 34 -25.12 -33.49 56.69
C LEU A 34 -26.56 -33.51 57.24
N CYS A 35 -27.44 -32.69 56.66
CA CYS A 35 -28.88 -32.70 56.97
C CYS A 35 -29.66 -33.69 56.09
N HIS A 36 -29.20 -33.91 54.86
CA HIS A 36 -29.81 -34.79 53.85
C HIS A 36 -28.71 -35.35 52.95
N GLY A 37 -28.99 -36.44 52.23
CA GLY A 37 -28.05 -37.00 51.26
C GLY A 37 -27.91 -36.15 50.00
N CYS A 38 -26.72 -36.15 49.41
CA CYS A 38 -26.36 -35.26 48.30
C CYS A 38 -26.78 -35.84 46.93
N LYS A 39 -27.64 -35.13 46.18
CA LYS A 39 -28.08 -35.56 44.85
C LYS A 39 -27.18 -34.97 43.75
N LEU A 40 -26.35 -35.81 43.15
CA LEU A 40 -25.49 -35.47 42.02
C LEU A 40 -26.30 -35.19 40.74
N ARG A 41 -25.78 -34.26 39.93
CA ARG A 41 -26.30 -33.86 38.61
C ARG A 41 -25.10 -33.62 37.69
N PRO A 42 -25.21 -33.84 36.36
CA PRO A 42 -24.16 -33.44 35.42
C PRO A 42 -23.82 -31.96 35.56
N GLY A 43 -22.53 -31.63 35.60
CA GLY A 43 -22.06 -30.27 35.85
C GLY A 43 -22.16 -29.35 34.63
N THR A 44 -22.19 -29.92 33.43
CA THR A 44 -22.26 -29.23 32.13
C THR A 44 -23.02 -30.10 31.12
N LYS A 45 -23.24 -29.64 29.90
CA LYS A 45 -23.79 -30.51 28.84
C LYS A 45 -22.70 -31.47 28.34
N PRO A 46 -23.10 -32.64 27.80
CA PRO A 46 -22.18 -33.56 27.14
C PRO A 46 -21.29 -32.87 26.11
N GLY A 47 -19.98 -33.11 26.20
CA GLY A 47 -18.98 -32.56 25.28
C GLY A 47 -18.62 -31.08 25.47
N GLU A 48 -19.13 -30.37 26.50
CA GLU A 48 -18.68 -28.99 26.79
C GLU A 48 -17.29 -28.93 27.45
N HIS A 49 -16.83 -30.01 28.12
CA HIS A 49 -15.51 -30.10 28.75
C HIS A 49 -14.80 -31.41 28.36
N PHE A 50 -13.56 -31.31 27.88
CA PHE A 50 -12.79 -32.46 27.40
C PHE A 50 -11.90 -33.12 28.47
N ALA A 51 -11.27 -32.30 29.32
CA ALA A 51 -10.21 -32.73 30.24
C ALA A 51 -10.68 -33.12 31.65
N SER A 52 -11.99 -33.17 31.92
CA SER A 52 -12.52 -33.42 33.27
C SER A 52 -13.93 -33.99 33.23
N VAL A 53 -14.27 -34.84 34.21
CA VAL A 53 -15.66 -35.24 34.49
C VAL A 53 -16.26 -34.23 35.47
N MET A 54 -17.43 -33.68 35.14
CA MET A 54 -18.04 -32.55 35.86
C MET A 54 -19.37 -32.94 36.51
N TYR A 55 -19.51 -32.70 37.81
CA TYR A 55 -20.77 -32.87 38.55
C TYR A 55 -21.13 -31.62 39.37
N ARG A 56 -22.42 -31.43 39.68
CA ARG A 56 -22.92 -30.41 40.63
C ARG A 56 -23.80 -31.03 41.69
N THR A 57 -23.79 -30.45 42.89
CA THR A 57 -24.77 -30.77 43.94
C THR A 57 -24.91 -29.61 44.95
N THR A 58 -25.92 -29.69 45.81
CA THR A 58 -26.14 -28.77 46.93
C THR A 58 -25.90 -29.55 48.22
N ILE A 59 -24.88 -29.19 48.99
CA ILE A 59 -24.55 -29.85 50.25
C ILE A 59 -25.24 -29.11 51.38
N HIS A 60 -26.19 -29.77 52.06
CA HIS A 60 -26.90 -29.24 53.22
C HIS A 60 -26.26 -29.73 54.52
N TYR A 61 -25.84 -28.83 55.39
CA TYR A 61 -25.10 -29.17 56.60
C TYR A 61 -25.45 -28.31 57.83
N ARG A 62 -25.00 -28.77 58.99
CA ARG A 62 -25.12 -28.06 60.27
C ARG A 62 -23.83 -28.20 61.08
N CYS A 63 -23.29 -27.08 61.53
CA CYS A 63 -22.18 -27.01 62.49
C CYS A 63 -22.74 -26.97 63.92
N HIS A 64 -21.89 -27.16 64.93
CA HIS A 64 -22.35 -27.24 66.32
C HIS A 64 -23.13 -25.97 66.76
N GLN A 65 -24.40 -26.15 67.13
CA GLN A 65 -25.38 -25.07 67.47
C GLN A 65 -25.72 -24.07 66.34
N SER A 66 -25.29 -24.29 65.09
CA SER A 66 -25.70 -23.43 63.97
C SER A 66 -27.13 -23.74 63.47
N ARG A 67 -27.73 -22.79 62.75
CA ARG A 67 -28.83 -23.12 61.83
C ARG A 67 -28.29 -24.00 60.70
N GLU A 68 -29.20 -24.68 59.99
CA GLU A 68 -28.84 -25.33 58.74
C GLU A 68 -28.32 -24.31 57.72
N ALA A 69 -27.24 -24.67 57.04
CA ALA A 69 -26.66 -23.95 55.93
C ALA A 69 -26.59 -24.89 54.72
N SER A 70 -26.54 -24.30 53.52
CA SER A 70 -26.34 -25.02 52.27
C SER A 70 -25.22 -24.38 51.47
N ILE A 71 -24.51 -25.18 50.68
CA ILE A 71 -23.54 -24.70 49.70
C ILE A 71 -23.72 -25.44 48.38
N ASP A 72 -23.93 -24.67 47.30
CA ASP A 72 -23.94 -25.20 45.95
C ASP A 72 -22.49 -25.37 45.48
N VAL A 73 -22.16 -26.55 44.94
CA VAL A 73 -20.80 -26.91 44.55
C VAL A 73 -20.75 -27.54 43.16
N ILE A 74 -19.65 -27.27 42.46
CA ILE A 74 -19.26 -27.91 41.22
C ILE A 74 -17.96 -28.69 41.45
N MET A 75 -17.94 -29.94 40.98
CA MET A 75 -16.86 -30.91 41.16
C MET A 75 -16.23 -31.21 39.81
N LYS A 76 -14.91 -31.01 39.72
CA LYS A 76 -14.06 -31.27 38.56
C LYS A 76 -13.14 -32.44 38.89
N ILE A 77 -13.27 -33.55 38.17
CA ILE A 77 -12.63 -34.84 38.48
C ILE A 77 -11.74 -35.26 37.31
N GLN A 78 -10.52 -35.73 37.60
CA GLN A 78 -9.64 -36.28 36.58
C GLN A 78 -10.26 -37.56 35.97
N PRO A 79 -10.29 -37.70 34.63
CA PRO A 79 -10.84 -38.89 33.98
C PRO A 79 -10.19 -40.19 34.49
N TYR A 80 -11.01 -41.19 34.81
CA TYR A 80 -10.55 -42.42 35.50
C TYR A 80 -10.77 -43.71 34.71
N GLN A 81 -11.64 -43.72 33.69
CA GLN A 81 -11.82 -44.85 32.77
C GLN A 81 -10.73 -44.88 31.69
N ALA A 82 -10.39 -46.06 31.17
CA ALA A 82 -9.32 -46.23 30.18
C ALA A 82 -9.70 -45.67 28.79
N GLY A 83 -8.79 -44.93 28.16
CA GLY A 83 -8.98 -44.31 26.84
C GLY A 83 -8.05 -43.11 26.63
N LEU A 84 -8.03 -42.57 25.39
CA LEU A 84 -7.06 -41.53 24.99
C LEU A 84 -7.11 -40.28 25.87
N LYS A 85 -8.29 -39.85 26.32
CA LYS A 85 -8.44 -38.78 27.33
C LYS A 85 -7.62 -39.03 28.60
N LYS A 86 -7.66 -40.27 29.12
CA LYS A 86 -6.92 -40.64 30.33
C LYS A 86 -5.42 -40.75 30.03
N ASP A 87 -5.06 -41.43 28.95
CA ASP A 87 -3.66 -41.64 28.56
C ASP A 87 -2.91 -40.31 28.32
N VAL A 88 -3.59 -39.28 27.77
CA VAL A 88 -3.03 -37.93 27.54
C VAL A 88 -2.98 -37.08 28.84
N LEU A 89 -3.80 -37.38 29.84
CA LEU A 89 -3.94 -36.57 31.06
C LEU A 89 -3.29 -37.19 32.30
N GLU A 90 -3.01 -38.50 32.34
CA GLU A 90 -2.35 -39.17 33.47
C GLU A 90 -0.88 -38.73 33.65
N GLU A 91 -0.19 -38.38 32.56
CA GLU A 91 1.18 -37.84 32.61
C GLU A 91 1.22 -36.31 32.86
N SER A 92 0.07 -35.64 33.04
CA SER A 92 -0.03 -34.18 33.06
C SER A 92 -0.20 -33.58 34.47
N ASP A 93 0.38 -32.39 34.69
CA ASP A 93 0.32 -31.66 35.97
C ASP A 93 -0.95 -30.78 36.14
N LEU A 94 -1.86 -30.81 35.17
CA LEU A 94 -2.93 -29.81 34.99
C LEU A 94 -3.83 -29.62 36.22
N PHE A 95 -4.32 -30.71 36.80
CA PHE A 95 -5.18 -30.66 37.98
C PHE A 95 -4.42 -30.19 39.23
N LEU A 96 -3.17 -30.63 39.42
CA LEU A 96 -2.34 -30.22 40.56
C LEU A 96 -1.99 -28.73 40.49
N ARG A 97 -1.81 -28.22 39.28
CA ARG A 97 -1.64 -26.80 38.98
C ARG A 97 -2.91 -26.01 39.31
N GLU A 98 -4.07 -26.44 38.81
CA GLU A 98 -5.36 -25.78 39.09
C GLU A 98 -5.69 -25.77 40.60
N ILE A 99 -5.50 -26.90 41.30
CA ILE A 99 -5.63 -26.99 42.77
C ILE A 99 -4.72 -25.97 43.48
N ARG A 100 -3.46 -25.83 43.04
CA ARG A 100 -2.51 -24.86 43.61
C ARG A 100 -2.93 -23.41 43.37
N ILE A 101 -3.42 -23.10 42.17
CA ILE A 101 -3.93 -21.75 41.87
C ILE A 101 -5.11 -21.40 42.79
N TYR A 102 -6.10 -22.28 42.94
CA TYR A 102 -7.26 -22.05 43.80
C TYR A 102 -6.95 -22.05 45.31
N SER A 103 -6.00 -22.89 45.77
CA SER A 103 -5.69 -23.03 47.21
C SER A 103 -4.67 -22.02 47.74
N GLN A 104 -3.77 -21.51 46.90
CA GLN A 104 -2.65 -20.67 47.33
C GLN A 104 -2.59 -19.33 46.60
N VAL A 105 -2.79 -19.31 45.28
CA VAL A 105 -2.52 -18.11 44.46
C VAL A 105 -3.69 -17.13 44.47
N LEU A 106 -4.90 -17.56 44.10
CA LEU A 106 -6.08 -16.67 44.06
C LEU A 106 -6.45 -16.06 45.43
N PRO A 107 -6.34 -16.78 46.58
CA PRO A 107 -6.57 -16.17 47.89
C PRO A 107 -5.58 -15.05 48.21
N GLU A 108 -4.30 -15.23 47.86
CA GLU A 108 -3.27 -14.22 48.07
C GLU A 108 -3.44 -13.04 47.11
N MET A 109 -3.68 -13.28 45.82
CA MET A 109 -4.02 -12.22 44.85
C MET A 109 -5.21 -11.38 45.32
N LYS A 110 -6.26 -12.04 45.83
CA LYS A 110 -7.43 -11.36 46.37
C LYS A 110 -7.05 -10.47 47.56
N ARG A 111 -6.33 -11.00 48.55
CA ARG A 111 -5.88 -10.22 49.71
C ARG A 111 -5.11 -8.98 49.29
N ARG A 112 -4.15 -9.13 48.37
CA ARG A 112 -3.36 -8.00 47.83
C ARG A 112 -4.25 -6.96 47.15
N LEU A 113 -5.15 -7.39 46.27
CA LEU A 113 -6.07 -6.48 45.57
C LEU A 113 -6.98 -5.75 46.58
N GLU A 114 -7.51 -6.43 47.58
CA GLU A 114 -8.32 -5.81 48.64
C GLU A 114 -7.52 -4.80 49.48
N GLU A 115 -6.23 -5.02 49.73
CA GLU A 115 -5.33 -4.07 50.41
C GLU A 115 -5.17 -2.72 49.68
N ILE A 116 -5.27 -2.72 48.34
CA ILE A 116 -5.26 -1.50 47.52
C ILE A 116 -6.67 -0.99 47.16
N GLY A 117 -7.72 -1.57 47.74
CA GLY A 117 -9.11 -1.19 47.52
C GLY A 117 -9.76 -1.77 46.26
N GLU A 118 -9.13 -2.76 45.63
CA GLU A 118 -9.63 -3.44 44.43
C GLU A 118 -10.41 -4.71 44.77
N THR A 119 -11.52 -4.93 44.06
CA THR A 119 -12.26 -6.19 44.12
C THR A 119 -11.62 -7.27 43.24
N PHE A 120 -11.61 -8.51 43.72
CA PHE A 120 -11.21 -9.68 42.93
C PHE A 120 -12.11 -10.88 43.27
N ASN A 121 -12.90 -11.30 42.28
CA ASN A 121 -13.93 -12.33 42.41
C ASN A 121 -13.47 -13.63 41.71
N TYR A 122 -13.48 -14.75 42.44
CA TYR A 122 -13.23 -16.10 41.91
C TYR A 122 -14.06 -17.14 42.67
N PRO A 123 -14.36 -18.32 42.09
CA PRO A 123 -15.08 -19.38 42.79
C PRO A 123 -14.28 -19.88 44.01
N ARG A 124 -14.90 -19.92 45.19
CA ARG A 124 -14.21 -20.38 46.40
C ARG A 124 -13.85 -21.86 46.28
N LEU A 125 -12.62 -22.21 46.67
CA LEU A 125 -12.24 -23.60 46.90
C LEU A 125 -12.99 -24.13 48.13
N ILE A 126 -13.67 -25.26 47.97
CA ILE A 126 -14.41 -25.94 49.04
C ILE A 126 -13.63 -27.15 49.54
N TYR A 127 -13.08 -27.94 48.61
CA TYR A 127 -12.25 -29.10 48.89
C TYR A 127 -11.39 -29.44 47.67
N ALA A 128 -10.20 -29.99 47.90
CA ALA A 128 -9.37 -30.57 46.86
C ALA A 128 -8.63 -31.78 47.41
N SER A 129 -8.40 -32.79 46.56
CA SER A 129 -7.55 -33.93 46.90
C SER A 129 -6.81 -34.44 45.68
N GLU A 130 -5.60 -34.92 45.89
CA GLU A 130 -4.78 -35.63 44.89
C GLU A 130 -4.94 -37.15 45.00
N LYS A 131 -5.27 -37.67 46.20
CA LYS A 131 -5.29 -39.11 46.51
C LYS A 131 -6.41 -39.45 47.49
N PRO A 132 -7.17 -40.54 47.26
CA PRO A 132 -6.97 -41.59 46.26
C PRO A 132 -7.44 -41.22 44.84
N ARG A 133 -8.08 -40.06 44.66
CA ARG A 133 -8.57 -39.54 43.37
C ARG A 133 -8.29 -38.05 43.29
N THR A 134 -7.86 -37.59 42.12
CA THR A 134 -7.70 -36.16 41.84
C THR A 134 -9.06 -35.49 41.63
N ILE A 135 -9.48 -34.66 42.57
CA ILE A 135 -10.75 -33.92 42.55
C ILE A 135 -10.55 -32.48 43.05
N LEU A 136 -11.23 -31.54 42.39
CA LEU A 136 -11.33 -30.13 42.75
C LEU A 136 -12.81 -29.78 42.93
N ILE A 137 -13.20 -29.27 44.10
CA ILE A 137 -14.57 -28.86 44.43
C ILE A 137 -14.60 -27.35 44.66
N LEU A 138 -15.34 -26.65 43.81
CA LEU A 138 -15.50 -25.19 43.82
C LEU A 138 -16.93 -24.80 44.16
N GLU A 139 -17.12 -23.59 44.67
CA GLU A 139 -18.45 -22.99 44.84
C GLU A 139 -19.14 -22.79 43.48
N ASP A 140 -20.38 -23.26 43.34
CA ASP A 140 -21.18 -23.01 42.15
C ASP A 140 -21.79 -21.59 42.23
N VAL A 141 -21.16 -20.66 41.52
CA VAL A 141 -21.56 -19.24 41.50
C VAL A 141 -22.75 -18.94 40.58
N SER A 142 -23.30 -19.93 39.85
CA SER A 142 -24.41 -19.69 38.90
C SER A 142 -25.68 -19.18 39.58
N GLY A 143 -25.96 -19.63 40.81
CA GLY A 143 -27.05 -19.11 41.64
C GLY A 143 -26.87 -17.65 42.12
N LYS A 144 -25.67 -17.07 41.94
CA LYS A 144 -25.33 -15.69 42.34
C LYS A 144 -25.36 -14.68 41.17
N GLY A 145 -25.93 -15.07 40.03
CA GLY A 145 -26.07 -14.20 38.85
C GLY A 145 -24.84 -14.14 37.94
N TRP A 146 -23.88 -15.05 38.11
CA TRP A 146 -22.72 -15.19 37.25
C TRP A 146 -23.02 -16.14 36.08
N ILE A 147 -22.88 -15.67 34.84
CA ILE A 147 -23.23 -16.43 33.64
C ILE A 147 -22.12 -16.39 32.57
N THR A 148 -21.91 -17.50 31.87
CA THR A 148 -21.08 -17.55 30.66
C THR A 148 -21.84 -16.96 29.47
N ARG A 149 -21.21 -16.12 28.64
CA ARG A 149 -21.81 -15.57 27.42
C ARG A 149 -21.23 -16.20 26.14
N GLY A 150 -21.63 -15.65 24.99
CA GLY A 150 -20.95 -15.86 23.71
C GLY A 150 -19.74 -14.92 23.57
N TYR A 151 -19.40 -14.56 22.34
CA TYR A 151 -18.38 -13.55 22.08
C TYR A 151 -18.88 -12.15 22.43
N ILE A 152 -17.93 -11.24 22.69
CA ILE A 152 -18.23 -9.87 23.07
C ILE A 152 -18.30 -8.98 21.82
N ALA A 153 -19.42 -8.29 21.65
CA ALA A 153 -19.78 -7.58 20.42
C ALA A 153 -19.57 -6.06 20.45
N THR A 154 -19.24 -5.46 21.60
CA THR A 154 -18.89 -4.04 21.74
C THR A 154 -17.63 -3.82 22.58
N PHE A 155 -17.02 -2.64 22.48
CA PHE A 155 -15.83 -2.29 23.26
C PHE A 155 -16.13 -2.16 24.76
N GLU A 156 -17.30 -1.63 25.12
CA GLU A 156 -17.71 -1.40 26.51
C GLU A 156 -17.91 -2.73 27.26
N GLU A 157 -18.46 -3.74 26.58
CA GLU A 157 -18.68 -5.06 27.17
C GLU A 157 -17.37 -5.82 27.48
N VAL A 158 -16.25 -5.51 26.81
CA VAL A 158 -14.95 -6.18 27.07
C VAL A 158 -14.12 -5.51 28.17
N VAL A 159 -14.42 -4.25 28.52
CA VAL A 159 -13.70 -3.51 29.60
C VAL A 159 -13.59 -4.31 30.90
N PRO A 160 -14.64 -4.97 31.43
CA PRO A 160 -14.52 -5.74 32.68
C PRO A 160 -13.60 -6.96 32.55
N ALA A 161 -13.54 -7.61 31.39
CA ALA A 161 -12.62 -8.73 31.14
C ALA A 161 -11.15 -8.26 31.06
N ILE A 162 -10.90 -7.11 30.44
CA ILE A 162 -9.57 -6.48 30.40
C ILE A 162 -9.08 -6.12 31.81
N LYS A 163 -9.97 -5.57 32.65
CA LYS A 163 -9.64 -5.27 34.04
C LYS A 163 -9.40 -6.53 34.88
N ALA A 164 -10.20 -7.57 34.70
CA ALA A 164 -10.02 -8.83 35.41
C ALA A 164 -8.64 -9.48 35.13
N ILE A 165 -8.20 -9.51 33.86
CA ILE A 165 -6.89 -10.07 33.52
C ILE A 165 -5.73 -9.15 33.93
N ALA A 166 -5.89 -7.82 33.84
CA ALA A 166 -4.90 -6.86 34.36
C ALA A 166 -4.69 -7.00 35.88
N LYS A 167 -5.77 -7.25 36.66
CA LYS A 167 -5.71 -7.55 38.09
C LYS A 167 -4.94 -8.84 38.40
N PHE A 168 -5.27 -9.93 37.68
CA PHE A 168 -4.60 -11.21 37.81
C PHE A 168 -3.08 -11.08 37.52
N HIS A 169 -2.73 -10.41 36.42
CA HIS A 169 -1.36 -10.13 36.04
C HIS A 169 -0.62 -9.26 37.06
N ALA A 170 -1.17 -8.10 37.45
CA ALA A 170 -0.48 -7.16 38.35
C ALA A 170 -0.23 -7.76 39.74
N ALA A 171 -1.20 -8.49 40.30
CA ALA A 171 -1.02 -9.18 41.57
C ALA A 171 0.09 -10.25 41.48
N SER A 172 0.21 -10.96 40.35
CA SER A 172 1.25 -11.99 40.16
C SER A 172 2.68 -11.44 40.16
N VAL A 173 2.89 -10.19 39.72
CA VAL A 173 4.20 -9.52 39.74
C VAL A 173 4.66 -9.30 41.18
N VAL A 174 3.79 -8.77 42.04
CA VAL A 174 4.09 -8.49 43.45
C VAL A 174 4.31 -9.79 44.23
N MET A 175 3.64 -10.88 43.86
CA MET A 175 3.86 -12.20 44.45
C MET A 175 5.22 -12.81 44.08
N GLU A 176 5.77 -12.50 42.90
CA GLU A 176 7.14 -12.85 42.52
C GLU A 176 8.17 -11.92 43.20
N GLN A 177 7.79 -10.66 43.38
CA GLN A 177 8.27 -9.70 44.39
C GLN A 177 8.74 -10.36 45.69
N ASP A 178 7.73 -10.88 46.39
CA ASP A 178 7.86 -11.44 47.73
C ASP A 178 8.54 -12.83 47.72
N ASP A 179 8.42 -13.59 46.63
CA ASP A 179 9.02 -14.92 46.47
C ASP A 179 9.48 -15.18 45.03
N THR A 180 10.76 -14.95 44.75
CA THR A 180 11.40 -15.27 43.46
C THR A 180 11.28 -16.75 43.03
N SER A 181 10.96 -17.69 43.94
CA SER A 181 10.66 -19.07 43.56
C SER A 181 9.29 -19.20 42.87
N PHE A 182 8.39 -18.24 43.05
CA PHE A 182 7.05 -18.21 42.45
C PHE A 182 7.12 -18.38 40.92
N ALA A 183 7.99 -17.61 40.25
CA ALA A 183 8.21 -17.72 38.81
C ALA A 183 8.58 -19.16 38.39
N TYR A 184 9.54 -19.79 39.09
CA TYR A 184 9.98 -21.16 38.81
C TYR A 184 8.87 -22.19 39.09
N ARG A 185 8.21 -22.09 40.25
CA ARG A 185 7.11 -22.98 40.68
C ARG A 185 5.91 -22.96 39.74
N HIS A 186 5.72 -21.88 38.98
CA HIS A 186 4.60 -21.72 38.03
C HIS A 186 5.03 -21.74 36.56
N ARG A 187 6.26 -22.15 36.21
CA ARG A 187 6.57 -22.45 34.79
C ARG A 187 5.75 -23.64 34.30
N CYS A 188 5.35 -23.61 33.03
CA CYS A 188 4.66 -24.73 32.37
C CYS A 188 5.52 -25.27 31.22
N GLU A 189 5.69 -26.59 31.13
CA GLU A 189 6.30 -27.23 29.96
C GLU A 189 5.30 -27.30 28.79
N VAL A 190 5.09 -26.12 28.19
CA VAL A 190 4.24 -25.92 27.01
C VAL A 190 4.63 -26.79 25.81
N ALA A 191 5.89 -27.24 25.74
CA ALA A 191 6.39 -28.07 24.65
C ALA A 191 5.60 -29.38 24.52
N ASP A 192 5.35 -30.09 25.61
CA ASP A 192 4.65 -31.38 25.58
C ASP A 192 3.15 -31.19 25.38
N LYS A 193 2.57 -30.12 25.93
CA LYS A 193 1.18 -29.73 25.68
C LYS A 193 0.95 -29.40 24.20
N PHE A 194 1.85 -28.67 23.55
CA PHE A 194 1.75 -28.38 22.12
C PHE A 194 2.10 -29.57 21.20
N LYS A 195 2.91 -30.54 21.63
CA LYS A 195 3.10 -31.81 20.88
C LYS A 195 1.78 -32.56 20.70
N ALA A 196 0.92 -32.60 21.72
CA ALA A 196 -0.41 -33.21 21.60
C ALA A 196 -1.32 -32.51 20.57
N LEU A 197 -1.04 -31.25 20.22
CA LEU A 197 -1.76 -30.48 19.21
C LEU A 197 -1.13 -30.54 17.81
N ASP A 198 0.00 -31.24 17.61
CA ASP A 198 0.70 -31.34 16.32
C ASP A 198 -0.17 -31.99 15.22
N GLY A 199 -0.91 -33.05 15.55
CA GLY A 199 -1.83 -33.71 14.61
C GLY A 199 -2.96 -32.77 14.15
N MET A 200 -3.57 -32.07 15.09
CA MET A 200 -4.57 -31.02 14.85
C MET A 200 -4.00 -29.87 14.00
N LEU A 201 -2.81 -29.36 14.32
CA LEU A 201 -2.17 -28.27 13.57
C LEU A 201 -1.84 -28.68 12.13
N LYS A 202 -1.23 -29.85 11.94
CA LYS A 202 -0.95 -30.40 10.60
C LYS A 202 -2.22 -30.53 9.77
N LYS A 203 -3.30 -31.00 10.38
CA LYS A 203 -4.61 -31.14 9.73
C LYS A 203 -5.26 -29.79 9.40
N SER A 204 -5.28 -28.83 10.32
CA SER A 204 -5.78 -27.48 10.06
C SER A 204 -5.05 -26.78 8.91
N PHE A 205 -3.72 -26.89 8.84
CA PHE A 205 -2.94 -26.38 7.70
C PHE A 205 -3.24 -27.14 6.39
N HIS A 206 -3.42 -28.46 6.43
CA HIS A 206 -3.78 -29.25 5.26
C HIS A 206 -5.13 -28.80 4.68
N ASP A 207 -6.14 -28.66 5.54
CA ASP A 207 -7.49 -28.28 5.14
C ASP A 207 -7.55 -26.81 4.67
N LEU A 208 -6.80 -25.93 5.32
CA LEU A 208 -6.60 -24.54 4.87
C LEU A 208 -5.95 -24.50 3.47
N LEU A 209 -4.89 -25.28 3.25
CA LEU A 209 -4.22 -25.38 1.94
C LEU A 209 -5.11 -26.03 0.87
N GLN A 210 -5.95 -26.99 1.24
CA GLN A 210 -6.94 -27.58 0.33
C GLN A 210 -8.00 -26.55 -0.07
N PHE A 211 -8.51 -25.78 0.89
CA PHE A 211 -9.40 -24.66 0.62
C PHE A 211 -8.74 -23.63 -0.32
N MET A 212 -7.52 -23.18 -0.01
CA MET A 212 -6.75 -22.23 -0.82
C MET A 212 -6.51 -22.72 -2.26
N ARG A 213 -6.32 -24.02 -2.47
CA ARG A 213 -6.22 -24.62 -3.82
C ARG A 213 -7.54 -24.63 -4.58
N SER A 214 -8.67 -24.59 -3.88
CA SER A 214 -10.02 -24.57 -4.46
C SER A 214 -10.59 -23.15 -4.62
N THR A 215 -9.77 -22.10 -4.49
CA THR A 215 -10.22 -20.70 -4.55
C THR A 215 -9.12 -19.85 -5.16
N GLU A 216 -9.35 -19.30 -6.35
CA GLU A 216 -8.34 -18.61 -7.17
C GLU A 216 -7.67 -17.44 -6.46
N GLU A 217 -8.41 -16.74 -5.58
CA GLU A 217 -7.92 -15.65 -4.72
C GLU A 217 -6.73 -16.01 -3.81
N PHE A 218 -6.34 -17.29 -3.65
CA PHE A 218 -5.29 -17.70 -2.72
C PHE A 218 -4.06 -18.37 -3.37
N VAL A 219 -4.02 -18.53 -4.70
CA VAL A 219 -3.02 -19.38 -5.39
C VAL A 219 -1.57 -19.00 -5.05
N HIS A 220 -1.29 -17.71 -4.98
CA HIS A 220 0.00 -17.12 -4.63
C HIS A 220 0.40 -17.34 -3.15
N LEU A 221 -0.54 -17.62 -2.25
CA LEU A 221 -0.30 -17.81 -0.81
C LEU A 221 0.01 -19.26 -0.42
N ILE A 222 -0.29 -20.21 -1.30
CA ILE A 222 -0.14 -21.65 -1.05
C ILE A 222 1.30 -21.99 -0.66
N GLN A 223 2.31 -21.54 -1.43
CA GLN A 223 3.72 -21.85 -1.13
C GLN A 223 4.23 -21.22 0.18
N PRO A 224 3.96 -19.93 0.48
CA PRO A 224 4.26 -19.36 1.78
C PRO A 224 3.62 -20.11 2.97
N VAL A 225 2.33 -20.43 2.91
CA VAL A 225 1.64 -21.21 3.96
C VAL A 225 2.26 -22.61 4.14
N GLN A 226 2.57 -23.31 3.05
CA GLN A 226 3.24 -24.62 3.08
C GLN A 226 4.58 -24.59 3.83
N LYS A 227 5.39 -23.53 3.65
CA LYS A 227 6.68 -23.36 4.33
C LYS A 227 6.54 -23.07 5.83
N LEU A 228 5.41 -22.51 6.26
CA LEU A 228 5.11 -22.21 7.66
C LEU A 228 4.62 -23.44 8.44
N GLN A 229 3.84 -24.32 7.82
CA GLN A 229 3.26 -25.52 8.46
C GLN A 229 4.30 -26.36 9.22
N GLY A 230 5.46 -26.61 8.62
CA GLY A 230 6.54 -27.41 9.25
C GLY A 230 7.39 -26.67 10.29
N LYS A 231 7.13 -25.38 10.54
CA LYS A 231 7.91 -24.53 11.46
C LYS A 231 7.11 -23.91 12.59
N LEU A 232 5.76 -23.84 12.48
CA LEU A 232 4.95 -23.13 13.46
C LEU A 232 5.08 -23.72 14.87
N LEU A 233 5.04 -25.05 15.02
CA LEU A 233 5.06 -25.70 16.35
C LEU A 233 6.32 -25.35 17.17
N PRO A 234 7.57 -25.49 16.66
CA PRO A 234 8.76 -25.00 17.36
C PRO A 234 8.72 -23.50 17.70
N ILE A 235 8.24 -22.65 16.79
CA ILE A 235 8.16 -21.20 17.02
C ILE A 235 7.12 -20.87 18.10
N LEU A 236 5.98 -21.56 18.11
CA LEU A 236 4.92 -21.41 19.11
C LEU A 236 5.41 -21.79 20.50
N ILE A 237 6.16 -22.89 20.63
CA ILE A 237 6.79 -23.31 21.88
C ILE A 237 7.77 -22.23 22.38
N GLU A 238 8.57 -21.63 21.49
CA GLU A 238 9.45 -20.51 21.82
C GLU A 238 8.67 -19.26 22.24
N SER A 239 7.54 -18.98 21.58
CA SER A 239 6.69 -17.82 21.92
C SER A 239 6.16 -17.87 23.36
N TYR A 240 5.92 -19.05 23.92
CA TYR A 240 5.45 -19.18 25.30
C TYR A 240 6.57 -19.09 26.35
N ARG A 241 7.85 -18.98 25.97
CA ARG A 241 8.94 -18.75 26.93
C ARG A 241 8.88 -17.32 27.53
N PRO A 242 9.27 -17.15 28.81
CA PRO A 242 9.40 -15.84 29.44
C PRO A 242 10.22 -14.85 28.60
N SER A 243 9.80 -13.59 28.57
CA SER A 243 10.56 -12.53 27.93
C SER A 243 11.74 -12.08 28.79
N ALA A 244 12.82 -11.63 28.14
CA ALA A 244 13.92 -10.94 28.81
C ALA A 244 13.72 -9.41 28.82
N ASP A 245 12.90 -8.89 27.90
CA ASP A 245 12.74 -7.46 27.65
C ASP A 245 11.40 -6.91 28.16
N CYS A 246 10.49 -7.78 28.60
CA CYS A 246 9.20 -7.42 29.16
C CYS A 246 8.95 -8.13 30.50
N LEU A 247 8.20 -7.45 31.37
CA LEU A 247 7.76 -7.92 32.66
C LEU A 247 6.90 -9.18 32.47
N ASN A 248 7.37 -10.28 33.03
CA ASN A 248 6.63 -11.53 33.03
C ASN A 248 5.58 -11.52 34.14
N VAL A 249 4.51 -12.25 33.90
CA VAL A 249 3.34 -12.39 34.78
C VAL A 249 2.96 -13.86 34.85
N LEU A 250 2.13 -14.22 35.82
CA LEU A 250 1.36 -15.46 35.72
C LEU A 250 0.24 -15.21 34.71
N VAL A 251 0.36 -15.76 33.50
CA VAL A 251 -0.75 -15.76 32.52
C VAL A 251 -1.77 -16.83 32.91
N HIS A 252 -3.05 -16.57 32.61
CA HIS A 252 -4.12 -17.55 32.66
C HIS A 252 -3.83 -18.70 31.69
N GLY A 253 -3.37 -18.37 30.47
CA GLY A 253 -2.93 -19.31 29.44
C GLY A 253 -4.06 -19.88 28.58
N ASP A 254 -5.30 -19.93 29.09
CA ASP A 254 -6.52 -20.28 28.33
C ASP A 254 -7.60 -19.19 28.46
N PHE A 255 -7.26 -17.93 28.22
CA PHE A 255 -8.14 -16.78 28.46
C PHE A 255 -9.21 -16.61 27.36
N HIS A 256 -10.10 -17.59 27.18
CA HIS A 256 -11.15 -17.57 26.15
C HIS A 256 -12.56 -17.36 26.70
N SER A 257 -13.52 -16.95 25.85
CA SER A 257 -14.89 -16.55 26.27
C SER A 257 -15.67 -17.56 27.11
N LYS A 258 -15.36 -18.87 27.04
CA LYS A 258 -16.00 -19.90 27.89
C LYS A 258 -15.45 -19.97 29.32
N ASN A 259 -14.27 -19.39 29.54
CA ASN A 259 -13.61 -19.29 30.83
C ASN A 259 -13.89 -17.94 31.52
N LEU A 260 -14.87 -17.19 30.99
CA LEU A 260 -15.38 -15.95 31.56
C LEU A 260 -16.78 -16.16 32.12
N LEU A 261 -16.98 -15.74 33.36
CA LEU A 261 -18.30 -15.57 33.97
C LEU A 261 -18.57 -14.08 34.12
N HIS A 262 -19.70 -13.61 33.61
CA HIS A 262 -20.10 -12.21 33.66
C HIS A 262 -21.22 -11.99 34.65
N GLN A 263 -21.14 -10.89 35.39
CA GLN A 263 -22.28 -10.34 36.15
C GLN A 263 -22.89 -9.19 35.34
N GLN A 264 -24.23 -9.12 35.28
CA GLN A 264 -24.95 -8.13 34.48
C GLN A 264 -25.76 -7.15 35.32
N SER A 265 -25.85 -5.91 34.84
CA SER A 265 -26.82 -4.93 35.33
C SER A 265 -28.25 -5.30 34.93
N ALA A 266 -29.24 -4.65 35.53
CA ALA A 266 -30.64 -4.76 35.12
C ALA A 266 -30.89 -4.33 33.65
N ALA A 267 -29.95 -3.59 33.03
CA ALA A 267 -29.98 -3.20 31.62
C ALA A 267 -29.21 -4.19 30.70
N GLY A 268 -28.73 -5.32 31.21
CA GLY A 268 -28.01 -6.36 30.46
C GLY A 268 -26.53 -6.09 30.20
N GLN A 269 -26.01 -4.91 30.56
CA GLN A 269 -24.59 -4.57 30.41
C GLN A 269 -23.72 -5.39 31.38
N VAL A 270 -22.53 -5.82 30.93
CA VAL A 270 -21.54 -6.50 31.78
C VAL A 270 -20.99 -5.50 32.81
N GLN A 271 -21.11 -5.83 34.10
CA GLN A 271 -20.59 -5.00 35.20
C GLN A 271 -19.26 -5.53 35.73
N ASP A 272 -19.12 -6.85 35.85
CA ASP A 272 -17.90 -7.50 36.35
C ASP A 272 -17.67 -8.82 35.59
N THR A 273 -16.41 -9.27 35.56
CA THR A 273 -15.99 -10.52 34.91
C THR A 273 -15.08 -11.32 35.84
N MET A 274 -15.48 -12.56 36.11
CA MET A 274 -14.75 -13.55 36.90
C MET A 274 -14.08 -14.56 35.96
N LEU A 275 -12.82 -14.89 36.23
CA LEU A 275 -12.03 -15.86 35.46
C LEU A 275 -12.10 -17.25 36.11
N ILE A 276 -12.16 -18.30 35.30
CA ILE A 276 -12.23 -19.71 35.73
C ILE A 276 -11.36 -20.61 34.83
N ASP A 277 -11.05 -21.82 35.28
CA ASP A 277 -10.27 -22.85 34.56
C ASP A 277 -8.78 -22.53 34.39
N TYR A 278 -8.07 -22.51 35.51
CA TYR A 278 -6.66 -22.12 35.64
C TYR A 278 -5.66 -23.27 35.33
N GLN A 279 -6.02 -24.22 34.48
CA GLN A 279 -5.25 -25.47 34.28
C GLN A 279 -3.90 -25.30 33.59
N ILE A 280 -3.73 -24.27 32.77
CA ILE A 280 -2.49 -24.04 31.99
C ILE A 280 -1.77 -22.74 32.35
N CYS A 281 -2.04 -22.17 33.53
CA CYS A 281 -1.36 -20.96 33.97
C CYS A 281 0.15 -21.13 33.98
N SER A 282 0.87 -20.15 33.45
CA SER A 282 2.33 -20.19 33.30
C SER A 282 2.95 -18.85 33.62
N TRP A 283 4.13 -18.86 34.24
CA TRP A 283 4.94 -17.64 34.31
C TRP A 283 5.55 -17.33 32.93
N THR A 284 5.09 -16.27 32.26
CA THR A 284 5.58 -15.83 30.95
C THR A 284 5.09 -14.40 30.61
N THR A 285 5.26 -13.95 29.37
CA THR A 285 4.81 -12.63 28.91
C THR A 285 3.28 -12.50 28.87
N PRO A 286 2.69 -11.34 29.25
CA PRO A 286 1.25 -11.09 29.13
C PRO A 286 0.72 -11.16 27.69
N ALA A 287 1.60 -11.14 26.69
CA ALA A 287 1.24 -11.29 25.27
C ALA A 287 0.40 -12.54 24.97
N VAL A 288 0.55 -13.62 25.76
CA VAL A 288 -0.27 -14.84 25.63
C VAL A 288 -1.76 -14.52 25.79
N ASP A 289 -2.15 -14.00 26.96
CA ASP A 289 -3.56 -13.73 27.24
C ASP A 289 -4.09 -12.55 26.43
N LEU A 290 -3.24 -11.59 26.05
CA LEU A 290 -3.63 -10.50 25.15
C LEU A 290 -3.96 -11.00 23.73
N TYR A 291 -3.28 -12.04 23.24
CA TYR A 291 -3.71 -12.70 22.00
C TYR A 291 -5.03 -13.46 22.18
N TYR A 292 -5.21 -14.16 23.30
CA TYR A 292 -6.48 -14.81 23.62
C TYR A 292 -7.66 -13.83 23.70
N LEU A 293 -7.47 -12.67 24.32
CA LEU A 293 -8.42 -11.55 24.37
C LEU A 293 -8.86 -11.14 22.97
N LEU A 294 -7.90 -10.83 22.10
CA LEU A 294 -8.14 -10.32 20.76
C LEU A 294 -8.75 -11.38 19.83
N ASP A 295 -8.34 -12.64 19.95
CA ASP A 295 -8.67 -13.69 18.96
C ASP A 295 -9.86 -14.59 19.37
N THR A 296 -10.15 -14.70 20.68
CA THR A 296 -11.08 -15.71 21.23
C THR A 296 -12.18 -15.16 22.13
N ILE A 297 -12.07 -13.93 22.65
CA ILE A 297 -13.10 -13.29 23.48
C ILE A 297 -13.97 -12.35 22.66
N VAL A 298 -13.36 -11.35 22.00
CA VAL A 298 -14.11 -10.35 21.22
C VAL A 298 -14.51 -10.87 19.85
N ASP A 299 -15.53 -10.24 19.25
CA ASP A 299 -15.84 -10.41 17.84
C ASP A 299 -14.86 -9.67 16.93
N GLN A 300 -14.69 -10.20 15.72
CA GLN A 300 -13.68 -9.76 14.76
C GLN A 300 -13.81 -8.26 14.39
N SER A 301 -15.03 -7.72 14.33
CA SER A 301 -15.26 -6.28 14.10
C SER A 301 -14.77 -5.41 15.26
N VAL A 302 -14.94 -5.85 16.51
CA VAL A 302 -14.43 -5.15 17.69
C VAL A 302 -12.90 -5.17 17.69
N LYS A 303 -12.29 -6.30 17.32
CA LYS A 303 -10.84 -6.39 17.13
C LYS A 303 -10.34 -5.44 16.04
N GLU A 304 -10.99 -5.42 14.87
CA GLU A 304 -10.63 -4.56 13.73
C GLU A 304 -10.71 -3.06 14.08
N GLN A 305 -11.70 -2.65 14.89
CA GLN A 305 -11.92 -1.25 15.26
C GLN A 305 -11.13 -0.80 16.51
N HIS A 306 -10.87 -1.71 17.45
CA HIS A 306 -10.42 -1.35 18.80
C HIS A 306 -9.19 -2.12 19.33
N ARG A 307 -8.44 -2.87 18.49
CA ARG A 307 -7.23 -3.62 18.92
C ARG A 307 -6.32 -2.79 19.84
N ASP A 308 -5.86 -1.64 19.35
CA ASP A 308 -4.85 -0.85 20.05
C ASP A 308 -5.44 -0.14 21.28
N ALA A 309 -6.72 0.22 21.24
CA ALA A 309 -7.45 0.76 22.39
C ALA A 309 -7.60 -0.27 23.53
N MET A 310 -7.85 -1.55 23.21
CA MET A 310 -7.90 -2.63 24.20
C MET A 310 -6.53 -2.89 24.84
N LEU A 311 -5.46 -2.85 24.04
CA LEU A 311 -4.08 -2.99 24.53
C LEU A 311 -3.66 -1.80 25.41
N HIS A 312 -4.02 -0.58 25.01
CA HIS A 312 -3.79 0.63 25.79
C HIS A 312 -4.56 0.60 27.13
N LEU A 313 -5.83 0.20 27.13
CA LEU A 313 -6.64 0.04 28.34
C LEU A 313 -6.05 -1.01 29.29
N TYR A 314 -5.58 -2.15 28.77
CA TYR A 314 -4.87 -3.14 29.56
C TYR A 314 -3.61 -2.54 30.21
N TYR A 315 -2.79 -1.83 29.44
CA TYR A 315 -1.55 -1.21 29.92
C TYR A 315 -1.81 -0.16 31.02
N GLU A 316 -2.74 0.76 30.81
CA GLU A 316 -3.06 1.79 31.81
C GLU A 316 -3.61 1.16 33.11
N GLU A 317 -4.47 0.15 33.03
CA GLU A 317 -4.97 -0.56 34.21
C GLU A 317 -3.86 -1.35 34.93
N PHE A 318 -3.03 -2.09 34.19
CA PHE A 318 -1.90 -2.84 34.74
C PHE A 318 -0.87 -1.91 35.41
N ARG A 319 -0.51 -0.79 34.77
CA ARG A 319 0.39 0.23 35.32
C ARG A 319 -0.20 0.91 36.55
N ARG A 320 -1.50 1.23 36.54
CA ARG A 320 -2.23 1.79 37.69
C ARG A 320 -2.15 0.85 38.90
N LEU A 321 -2.43 -0.43 38.69
CA LEU A 321 -2.40 -1.46 39.74
C LEU A 321 -0.99 -1.64 40.30
N LEU A 322 0.04 -1.81 39.46
CA LEU A 322 1.43 -1.91 39.91
C LEU A 322 1.86 -0.67 40.73
N LYS A 323 1.45 0.53 40.31
CA LYS A 323 1.72 1.76 41.07
C LYS A 323 1.01 1.79 42.43
N GLN A 324 -0.23 1.30 42.51
CA GLN A 324 -0.97 1.19 43.78
C GLN A 324 -0.37 0.15 44.72
N PHE A 325 0.16 -0.96 44.19
CA PHE A 325 0.94 -1.93 44.95
C PHE A 325 2.30 -1.42 45.42
N GLY A 326 2.76 -0.25 44.93
CA GLY A 326 4.09 0.28 45.25
C GLY A 326 5.23 -0.45 44.54
N TRP A 327 4.97 -1.07 43.38
CA TRP A 327 6.01 -1.66 42.54
C TRP A 327 7.04 -0.61 42.11
N LEU A 328 8.32 -0.88 42.39
CA LEU A 328 9.45 0.02 42.09
C LEU A 328 10.34 -0.49 40.93
N GLY A 329 10.06 -1.68 40.40
CA GLY A 329 10.80 -2.22 39.26
C GLY A 329 10.38 -1.57 37.93
N HIS A 330 11.07 -1.93 36.84
CA HIS A 330 10.68 -1.51 35.50
C HIS A 330 9.25 -1.96 35.19
N VAL A 331 8.42 -1.03 34.73
CA VAL A 331 7.09 -1.34 34.18
C VAL A 331 7.25 -1.36 32.68
N THR A 332 6.91 -2.48 32.06
CA THR A 332 6.95 -2.62 30.60
C THR A 332 6.13 -1.52 29.94
N SER A 333 6.77 -0.73 29.11
CA SER A 333 6.13 0.37 28.37
C SER A 333 5.11 -0.18 27.36
N LEU A 334 4.19 0.64 26.90
CA LEU A 334 3.21 0.22 25.89
C LEU A 334 3.91 -0.09 24.56
N GLN A 335 4.98 0.63 24.24
CA GLN A 335 5.85 0.36 23.09
C GLN A 335 6.57 -1.00 23.22
N GLU A 336 7.12 -1.32 24.40
CA GLU A 336 7.73 -2.63 24.69
C GLU A 336 6.69 -3.76 24.60
N LEU A 337 5.45 -3.54 25.08
CA LEU A 337 4.36 -4.51 24.97
C LEU A 337 3.96 -4.78 23.50
N HIS A 338 3.93 -3.76 22.65
CA HIS A 338 3.71 -3.92 21.19
C HIS A 338 4.86 -4.68 20.52
N ILE A 339 6.11 -4.38 20.87
CA ILE A 339 7.31 -5.10 20.41
C ILE A 339 7.24 -6.58 20.82
N GLU A 340 6.81 -6.86 22.05
CA GLU A 340 6.67 -8.22 22.57
C GLU A 340 5.54 -8.98 21.87
N LEU A 341 4.38 -8.37 21.64
CA LEU A 341 3.32 -8.95 20.81
C LEU A 341 3.87 -9.34 19.42
N LEU A 342 4.55 -8.43 18.71
CA LEU A 342 5.17 -8.74 17.42
C LEU A 342 6.11 -9.95 17.48
N ARG A 343 6.97 -10.04 18.50
CA ARG A 343 7.86 -11.19 18.73
C ARG A 343 7.11 -12.49 18.97
N LYS A 344 5.97 -12.43 19.66
CA LYS A 344 5.15 -13.58 20.00
C LYS A 344 4.05 -13.89 18.95
N GLY A 345 4.01 -13.19 17.82
CA GLY A 345 2.94 -13.25 16.81
C GLY A 345 2.64 -14.63 16.18
N ALA A 346 3.46 -15.64 16.41
CA ALA A 346 3.11 -17.03 16.13
C ALA A 346 1.88 -17.53 16.93
N ILE A 347 1.58 -16.91 18.08
CA ILE A 347 0.38 -17.18 18.88
C ILE A 347 -0.88 -16.73 18.13
N GLU A 348 -0.89 -15.53 17.52
CA GLU A 348 -2.01 -15.03 16.71
C GLU A 348 -2.29 -15.97 15.52
N LEU A 349 -1.24 -16.43 14.84
CA LEU A 349 -1.38 -17.39 13.74
C LEU A 349 -1.89 -18.75 14.21
N PHE A 350 -1.43 -19.23 15.37
CA PHE A 350 -1.96 -20.42 16.02
C PHE A 350 -3.46 -20.28 16.33
N HIS A 351 -3.90 -19.17 16.92
CA HIS A 351 -5.31 -18.93 17.19
C HIS A 351 -6.16 -18.95 15.91
N TYR A 352 -5.74 -18.27 14.84
CA TYR A 352 -6.50 -18.25 13.59
C TYR A 352 -6.54 -19.60 12.84
N VAL A 353 -5.45 -20.36 12.84
CA VAL A 353 -5.40 -21.67 12.16
C VAL A 353 -6.04 -22.78 12.99
N ALA A 354 -5.90 -22.74 14.32
CA ALA A 354 -6.22 -23.85 15.21
C ALA A 354 -7.45 -23.62 16.10
N LEU A 355 -7.80 -22.40 16.50
CA LEU A 355 -8.92 -22.17 17.44
C LEU A 355 -10.13 -21.47 16.77
N TYR A 356 -9.86 -20.46 15.94
CA TYR A 356 -10.86 -19.65 15.25
C TYR A 356 -11.85 -20.43 14.36
N PRO A 357 -11.49 -21.57 13.71
CA PRO A 357 -12.46 -22.42 13.02
C PRO A 357 -13.67 -22.83 13.88
N TYR A 358 -13.45 -23.08 15.17
CA TYR A 358 -14.50 -23.58 16.07
C TYR A 358 -15.44 -22.48 16.58
N ARG A 359 -15.28 -21.23 16.10
CA ARG A 359 -16.31 -20.19 16.26
C ARG A 359 -17.53 -20.44 15.36
N PHE A 360 -17.38 -21.22 14.29
CA PHE A 360 -18.43 -21.45 13.28
C PHE A 360 -19.24 -22.74 13.48
N VAL A 361 -18.93 -23.53 14.51
CA VAL A 361 -19.53 -24.86 14.75
C VAL A 361 -19.88 -25.08 16.21
N ASP A 362 -21.01 -25.75 16.42
CA ASP A 362 -21.48 -26.22 17.72
C ASP A 362 -20.47 -27.20 18.34
N ARG A 363 -19.80 -26.79 19.42
CA ARG A 363 -18.74 -27.57 20.09
C ARG A 363 -19.21 -28.96 20.55
N SER A 364 -20.49 -29.13 20.87
CA SER A 364 -21.06 -30.43 21.28
C SER A 364 -21.05 -31.49 20.16
N LYS A 365 -20.79 -31.08 18.92
CA LYS A 365 -20.74 -31.94 17.72
C LYS A 365 -19.31 -32.19 17.22
N ILE A 366 -18.29 -31.70 17.94
CA ILE A 366 -16.88 -31.87 17.56
C ILE A 366 -16.34 -33.15 18.19
N ASP A 367 -15.88 -34.08 17.35
CA ASP A 367 -15.06 -35.21 17.79
C ASP A 367 -13.62 -34.73 18.04
N PHE A 368 -13.33 -34.39 19.29
CA PHE A 368 -12.02 -33.92 19.72
C PHE A 368 -10.91 -34.99 19.63
N GLU A 369 -11.22 -36.28 19.77
CA GLU A 369 -10.20 -37.34 19.62
C GLU A 369 -9.83 -37.54 18.14
N ALA A 370 -10.81 -37.49 17.24
CA ALA A 370 -10.56 -37.42 15.81
C ALA A 370 -9.77 -36.14 15.45
N LEU A 371 -10.03 -35.02 16.10
CA LEU A 371 -9.32 -33.76 15.84
C LEU A 371 -7.85 -33.81 16.27
N LEU A 372 -7.57 -34.21 17.51
CA LEU A 372 -6.20 -34.33 18.05
C LEU A 372 -5.36 -35.32 17.24
N SER A 373 -5.97 -36.44 16.81
CA SER A 373 -5.33 -37.43 15.94
C SER A 373 -5.23 -37.01 14.45
N GLY A 374 -5.65 -35.79 14.09
CA GLY A 374 -5.57 -35.24 12.73
C GLY A 374 -6.54 -35.87 11.71
N LYS A 375 -7.53 -36.63 12.19
CA LYS A 375 -8.54 -37.34 11.38
C LYS A 375 -9.82 -36.54 11.15
N GLY A 376 -10.16 -35.62 12.05
CA GLY A 376 -11.29 -34.69 11.91
C GLY A 376 -11.02 -33.60 10.86
N SER A 377 -12.05 -33.12 10.17
CA SER A 377 -11.94 -32.01 9.20
C SER A 377 -12.12 -30.65 9.85
N ASN A 378 -11.38 -29.63 9.39
CA ASN A 378 -11.62 -28.23 9.73
C ASN A 378 -13.03 -27.83 9.25
N PRO A 379 -13.97 -27.55 10.16
CA PRO A 379 -15.36 -27.45 9.76
C PRO A 379 -15.77 -26.01 9.37
N ALA A 380 -14.84 -25.05 9.46
CA ALA A 380 -15.03 -23.67 9.01
C ALA A 380 -14.55 -23.41 7.58
N ALA A 381 -13.91 -24.37 6.91
CA ALA A 381 -13.41 -24.21 5.54
C ALA A 381 -14.52 -23.86 4.51
N SER A 382 -15.79 -24.09 4.83
CA SER A 382 -16.97 -23.68 4.07
C SER A 382 -17.55 -22.30 4.43
N SER A 383 -17.18 -21.72 5.59
CA SER A 383 -17.75 -20.46 6.10
C SER A 383 -17.21 -19.23 5.33
N PRO A 384 -18.05 -18.41 4.68
CA PRO A 384 -17.59 -17.21 3.98
C PRO A 384 -16.86 -16.21 4.90
N VAL A 385 -17.27 -16.12 6.17
CA VAL A 385 -16.65 -15.25 7.16
C VAL A 385 -15.26 -15.77 7.54
N TYR A 386 -15.10 -17.08 7.77
CA TYR A 386 -13.79 -17.68 8.00
C TYR A 386 -12.86 -17.46 6.81
N ARG A 387 -13.37 -17.60 5.58
CA ARG A 387 -12.60 -17.35 4.34
C ARG A 387 -12.16 -15.89 4.22
N ARG A 388 -13.04 -14.92 4.50
CA ARG A 388 -12.69 -13.48 4.52
C ARG A 388 -11.60 -13.17 5.53
N VAL A 389 -11.78 -13.62 6.77
CA VAL A 389 -10.83 -13.35 7.87
C VAL A 389 -9.52 -14.07 7.64
N MET A 390 -9.52 -15.32 7.18
CA MET A 390 -8.28 -15.99 6.77
C MET A 390 -7.64 -15.33 5.57
N ARG A 391 -8.39 -14.74 4.62
CA ARG A 391 -7.80 -13.90 3.57
C ARG A 391 -7.10 -12.69 4.17
N GLU A 392 -7.73 -11.94 5.07
CA GLU A 392 -7.14 -10.75 5.70
C GLU A 392 -5.93 -11.10 6.58
N VAL A 393 -6.02 -12.15 7.40
CA VAL A 393 -4.95 -12.64 8.27
C VAL A 393 -3.79 -13.21 7.45
N LEU A 394 -4.05 -14.07 6.47
CA LEU A 394 -3.02 -14.61 5.58
C LEU A 394 -2.46 -13.55 4.62
N THR A 395 -3.25 -12.57 4.18
CA THR A 395 -2.77 -11.41 3.42
C THR A 395 -1.83 -10.57 4.27
N ARG A 396 -2.24 -10.20 5.48
CA ARG A 396 -1.37 -9.51 6.44
C ARG A 396 -0.10 -10.30 6.78
N PHE A 397 -0.14 -11.64 6.72
CA PHE A 397 1.03 -12.50 6.88
C PHE A 397 1.85 -12.73 5.59
N LEU A 398 1.30 -12.55 4.38
CA LEU A 398 1.85 -13.13 3.13
C LEU A 398 1.54 -12.39 1.80
N HIS A 399 0.73 -11.32 1.73
CA HIS A 399 0.21 -10.76 0.46
C HIS A 399 -0.02 -9.23 0.41
N GLN A 400 0.16 -8.50 -0.70
CA GLN A 400 0.80 -8.77 -2.02
C GLN A 400 0.02 -9.15 -3.37
N GLY A 401 -1.31 -8.88 -3.58
CA GLY A 401 -2.07 -8.70 -4.89
C GLY A 401 -2.46 -9.89 -5.87
N PHE A 402 -3.62 -9.97 -6.62
CA PHE A 402 -4.33 -9.00 -7.53
C PHE A 402 -5.88 -9.26 -7.85
N ASN A 403 -6.35 -9.51 -9.12
CA ASN A 403 -7.76 -9.28 -9.63
C ASN A 403 -8.42 -10.39 -10.55
N HIS A 404 -9.73 -10.31 -10.91
CA HIS A 404 -10.62 -11.50 -11.13
C HIS A 404 -11.26 -11.87 -12.53
N ASP A 405 -11.69 -10.96 -13.42
CA ASP A 405 -12.53 -11.36 -14.61
C ASP A 405 -11.76 -12.02 -15.76
N GLU A 406 -10.45 -11.84 -15.78
CA GLU A 406 -9.57 -12.24 -16.89
C GLU A 406 -9.00 -13.67 -16.69
N LEU A 407 -9.65 -14.46 -15.83
CA LEU A 407 -9.21 -15.78 -15.35
C LEU A 407 -9.85 -16.97 -16.10
N SER A 408 -10.89 -16.76 -16.92
CA SER A 408 -11.67 -17.84 -17.55
C SER A 408 -11.86 -17.66 -19.07
N SER A 409 -11.18 -18.50 -19.87
CA SER A 409 -11.18 -18.42 -21.35
C SER A 409 -12.31 -19.21 -22.06
N PRO A 410 -12.85 -18.74 -23.21
CA PRO A 410 -13.84 -19.47 -24.01
C PRO A 410 -13.34 -20.82 -24.54
N GLY A 411 -14.15 -21.87 -24.41
CA GLY A 411 -13.78 -23.25 -24.80
C GLY A 411 -13.53 -23.50 -26.30
N TRP A 412 -13.92 -22.57 -27.18
CA TRP A 412 -13.61 -22.65 -28.62
C TRP A 412 -12.20 -22.16 -28.98
N LEU A 413 -11.55 -21.35 -28.12
CA LEU A 413 -10.13 -20.97 -28.24
C LEU A 413 -9.23 -22.10 -27.74
N ASN A 414 -9.19 -23.18 -28.49
CA ASN A 414 -8.46 -24.40 -28.14
C ASN A 414 -7.39 -24.77 -29.17
N ASP A 415 -6.63 -25.81 -28.86
CA ASP A 415 -5.51 -26.30 -29.69
C ASP A 415 -5.91 -26.62 -31.14
N ALA A 416 -7.15 -27.03 -31.41
CA ALA A 416 -7.62 -27.27 -32.79
C ALA A 416 -7.82 -25.97 -33.58
N PHE A 417 -8.35 -24.93 -32.93
CA PHE A 417 -8.46 -23.59 -33.54
C PHE A 417 -7.07 -23.01 -33.85
N PHE A 418 -6.15 -23.04 -32.88
CA PHE A 418 -4.78 -22.53 -33.08
C PHE A 418 -4.00 -23.32 -34.13
N ARG A 419 -4.21 -24.64 -34.24
CA ARG A 419 -3.63 -25.42 -35.34
C ARG A 419 -4.11 -24.95 -36.71
N ASN A 420 -5.41 -24.69 -36.88
CA ASN A 420 -5.95 -24.22 -38.16
C ASN A 420 -5.37 -22.86 -38.56
N VAL A 421 -5.33 -21.90 -37.61
CA VAL A 421 -4.71 -20.58 -37.79
C VAL A 421 -3.24 -20.70 -38.26
N LEU A 422 -2.47 -21.61 -37.66
CA LEU A 422 -1.07 -21.81 -38.03
C LEU A 422 -0.90 -22.53 -39.38
N CYS A 423 -1.78 -23.47 -39.73
CA CYS A 423 -1.76 -24.11 -41.05
C CYS A 423 -1.95 -23.08 -42.18
N GLU A 424 -2.83 -22.09 -41.98
CA GLU A 424 -3.03 -20.98 -42.93
C GLU A 424 -1.80 -20.05 -42.96
N LEU A 425 -1.31 -19.62 -41.79
CA LEU A 425 -0.16 -18.71 -41.66
C LEU A 425 1.12 -19.26 -42.33
N GLU A 426 1.39 -20.55 -42.15
CA GLU A 426 2.61 -21.22 -42.62
C GLU A 426 2.43 -21.88 -44.00
N CYS A 427 1.19 -21.96 -44.51
CA CYS A 427 0.83 -22.70 -45.72
C CYS A 427 1.24 -24.20 -45.66
N ASP A 428 1.24 -24.80 -44.46
CA ASP A 428 1.58 -26.21 -44.20
C ASP A 428 0.40 -26.92 -43.51
N PRO A 429 -0.23 -27.95 -44.12
CA PRO A 429 -1.33 -28.68 -43.50
C PRO A 429 -0.90 -29.59 -42.32
N ASN A 430 0.41 -29.85 -42.15
CA ASN A 430 0.95 -30.79 -41.18
C ASN A 430 1.43 -30.15 -39.87
N VAL A 431 1.09 -28.87 -39.61
CA VAL A 431 1.45 -28.19 -38.36
C VAL A 431 0.97 -29.00 -37.15
N ARG A 432 1.89 -29.19 -36.18
CA ARG A 432 1.65 -29.83 -34.88
C ARG A 432 1.99 -28.85 -33.76
N LEU A 433 1.09 -28.66 -32.81
CA LEU A 433 1.37 -27.85 -31.61
C LEU A 433 2.33 -28.58 -30.66
N VAL A 434 3.17 -27.82 -29.96
CA VAL A 434 4.14 -28.31 -28.98
C VAL A 434 3.77 -27.76 -27.61
N GLY A 435 3.15 -28.61 -26.78
CA GLY A 435 2.60 -28.20 -25.49
C GLY A 435 1.23 -27.53 -25.59
N THR A 436 0.66 -27.19 -24.44
CA THR A 436 -0.70 -26.65 -24.31
C THR A 436 -0.71 -25.13 -24.44
N CYS A 437 -1.68 -24.58 -25.19
CA CYS A 437 -1.85 -23.13 -25.28
C CYS A 437 -2.41 -22.56 -23.95
N VAL A 438 -1.64 -21.69 -23.27
CA VAL A 438 -2.07 -21.05 -22.01
C VAL A 438 -2.49 -19.61 -22.27
N LEU A 439 -3.79 -19.41 -22.40
CA LEU A 439 -4.40 -18.08 -22.55
C LEU A 439 -4.20 -17.23 -21.28
N ARG A 440 -3.96 -15.94 -21.48
CA ARG A 440 -3.78 -14.95 -20.41
C ARG A 440 -4.56 -13.67 -20.75
N PRO A 441 -4.85 -12.83 -19.74
CA PRO A 441 -5.42 -11.49 -19.93
C PRO A 441 -4.73 -10.70 -21.05
N GLY A 442 -5.50 -10.23 -22.03
CA GLY A 442 -4.97 -9.47 -23.16
C GLY A 442 -4.52 -8.05 -22.79
N THR A 443 -5.19 -7.39 -21.86
CA THR A 443 -4.80 -6.09 -21.29
C THR A 443 -5.02 -6.09 -19.77
N LYS A 444 -5.25 -4.93 -19.13
CA LYS A 444 -5.76 -4.85 -17.76
C LYS A 444 -7.28 -4.66 -17.79
N ALA A 445 -7.94 -4.98 -16.68
CA ALA A 445 -9.32 -4.59 -16.41
C ALA A 445 -9.55 -3.08 -16.69
N GLY A 446 -10.54 -2.77 -17.52
CA GLY A 446 -10.90 -1.40 -17.93
C GLY A 446 -10.14 -0.81 -19.13
N ASP A 447 -9.13 -1.49 -19.68
CA ASP A 447 -8.41 -1.01 -20.87
C ASP A 447 -9.22 -1.19 -22.17
N HIS A 448 -10.21 -2.10 -22.23
CA HIS A 448 -11.08 -2.32 -23.40
C HIS A 448 -12.58 -2.38 -23.07
N PHE A 449 -13.40 -1.57 -23.74
CA PHE A 449 -14.86 -1.58 -23.57
C PHE A 449 -15.57 -2.51 -24.56
N ALA A 450 -15.21 -2.45 -25.85
CA ALA A 450 -15.95 -3.05 -26.97
C ALA A 450 -15.45 -4.43 -27.44
N SER A 451 -14.55 -5.09 -26.69
CA SER A 451 -13.98 -6.39 -27.07
C SER A 451 -13.53 -7.20 -25.86
N VAL A 452 -13.36 -8.51 -26.04
CA VAL A 452 -12.65 -9.39 -25.09
C VAL A 452 -11.26 -9.66 -25.63
N MET A 453 -10.23 -9.49 -24.80
CA MET A 453 -8.82 -9.63 -25.22
C MET A 453 -8.11 -10.79 -24.51
N TYR A 454 -7.43 -11.63 -25.29
CA TYR A 454 -6.52 -12.66 -24.78
C TYR A 454 -5.14 -12.54 -25.43
N ARG A 455 -4.10 -12.97 -24.72
CA ARG A 455 -2.75 -13.17 -25.26
C ARG A 455 -2.23 -14.58 -24.97
N THR A 456 -1.36 -15.09 -25.82
CA THR A 456 -0.68 -16.39 -25.61
C THR A 456 0.60 -16.51 -26.43
N THR A 457 1.49 -17.41 -25.99
CA THR A 457 2.67 -17.86 -26.74
C THR A 457 2.42 -19.27 -27.23
N ILE A 458 2.44 -19.48 -28.54
CA ILE A 458 2.24 -20.80 -29.15
C ILE A 458 3.60 -21.33 -29.59
N GLN A 459 3.87 -22.62 -29.34
CA GLN A 459 4.99 -23.36 -29.93
C GLN A 459 4.45 -24.44 -30.85
N TYR A 460 5.10 -24.65 -32.00
CA TYR A 460 4.62 -25.57 -33.03
C TYR A 460 5.76 -26.10 -33.90
N CYS A 461 5.54 -27.25 -34.54
CA CYS A 461 6.45 -27.86 -35.51
C CYS A 461 5.82 -27.90 -36.90
N LEU A 462 6.63 -27.60 -37.90
CA LEU A 462 6.30 -27.76 -39.33
C LEU A 462 6.62 -29.18 -39.84
N THR A 463 6.30 -29.43 -41.11
CA THR A 463 6.84 -30.57 -41.87
C THR A 463 8.37 -30.58 -41.80
N GLY A 464 8.96 -31.73 -41.42
CA GLY A 464 10.41 -31.86 -41.20
C GLY A 464 10.90 -31.52 -39.78
N ASP A 465 10.00 -31.47 -38.79
CA ASP A 465 10.29 -31.25 -37.36
C ASP A 465 11.00 -29.91 -37.04
N VAL A 466 10.83 -28.90 -37.89
CA VAL A 466 11.28 -27.53 -37.64
C VAL A 466 10.38 -26.88 -36.59
N GLN A 467 10.91 -26.66 -35.38
CA GLN A 467 10.21 -26.02 -34.27
C GLN A 467 10.23 -24.49 -34.39
N LYS A 468 9.07 -23.85 -34.19
CA LYS A 468 8.83 -22.40 -34.18
C LYS A 468 8.04 -21.98 -32.94
N SER A 469 8.02 -20.67 -32.68
CA SER A 469 7.13 -20.07 -31.69
C SER A 469 6.66 -18.69 -32.15
N ILE A 470 5.41 -18.35 -31.80
CA ILE A 470 4.78 -17.06 -32.08
C ILE A 470 4.06 -16.55 -30.82
N ASN A 471 4.14 -15.24 -30.58
CA ASN A 471 3.32 -14.57 -29.56
C ASN A 471 2.15 -13.90 -30.29
N ILE A 472 0.93 -14.09 -29.80
CA ILE A 472 -0.28 -13.53 -30.42
C ILE A 472 -1.18 -12.83 -29.40
N ILE A 473 -1.88 -11.81 -29.87
CA ILE A 473 -2.96 -11.13 -29.15
C ILE A 473 -4.24 -11.21 -29.99
N MET A 474 -5.36 -11.50 -29.32
CA MET A 474 -6.66 -11.78 -29.93
C MET A 474 -7.68 -10.77 -29.45
N LYS A 475 -8.37 -10.12 -30.40
CA LYS A 475 -9.49 -9.19 -30.18
C LYS A 475 -10.78 -9.83 -30.70
N ILE A 476 -11.76 -10.01 -29.82
CA ILE A 476 -12.96 -10.82 -30.07
C ILE A 476 -14.21 -9.96 -29.85
N LYS A 477 -15.17 -9.98 -30.79
CA LYS A 477 -16.50 -9.37 -30.59
C LYS A 477 -17.24 -10.11 -29.46
N PRO A 478 -17.79 -9.43 -28.44
CA PRO A 478 -18.49 -10.12 -27.34
C PRO A 478 -19.77 -10.83 -27.81
N ASP A 479 -19.95 -12.10 -27.40
CA ASP A 479 -21.14 -12.91 -27.72
C ASP A 479 -22.35 -12.61 -26.82
N SER A 480 -22.14 -11.97 -25.67
CA SER A 480 -23.17 -11.66 -24.65
C SER A 480 -24.14 -10.56 -25.10
N LYS A 481 -25.44 -10.74 -24.84
CA LYS A 481 -26.46 -9.69 -25.03
C LYS A 481 -26.25 -8.53 -24.04
N GLY A 482 -26.41 -7.29 -24.48
CA GLY A 482 -26.25 -6.06 -23.68
C GLY A 482 -25.77 -4.89 -24.54
N LEU A 483 -25.60 -3.69 -23.95
CA LEU A 483 -25.25 -2.45 -24.66
C LEU A 483 -24.03 -2.60 -25.59
N LYS A 484 -23.02 -3.36 -25.15
CA LYS A 484 -21.79 -3.62 -25.92
C LYS A 484 -22.04 -4.31 -27.26
N LYS A 485 -23.12 -5.10 -27.38
CA LYS A 485 -23.52 -5.71 -28.64
C LYS A 485 -24.29 -4.73 -29.51
N ASP A 486 -25.26 -4.03 -28.92
CA ASP A 486 -26.14 -3.10 -29.63
C ASP A 486 -25.35 -1.93 -30.25
N LEU A 487 -24.28 -1.47 -29.58
CA LEU A 487 -23.35 -0.46 -30.09
C LEU A 487 -22.52 -0.93 -31.32
N LEU A 488 -22.43 -2.24 -31.56
CA LEU A 488 -21.57 -2.89 -32.57
C LEU A 488 -22.36 -3.61 -33.68
N ASP A 489 -23.69 -3.48 -33.72
CA ASP A 489 -24.56 -4.15 -34.71
C ASP A 489 -25.01 -3.21 -35.86
N GLY A 490 -24.58 -1.94 -35.87
CA GLY A 490 -25.03 -0.91 -36.84
C GLY A 490 -24.02 -0.42 -37.89
N ASP A 491 -22.72 -0.68 -37.76
CA ASP A 491 -21.67 -0.19 -38.67
C ASP A 491 -20.52 -1.23 -38.80
N ASP A 492 -19.77 -1.22 -39.91
CA ASP A 492 -18.72 -2.22 -40.22
C ASP A 492 -17.40 -1.99 -39.44
N PHE A 493 -17.47 -1.86 -38.11
CA PHE A 493 -16.32 -1.53 -37.25
C PHE A 493 -15.16 -2.54 -37.40
N PHE A 494 -15.44 -3.83 -37.24
CA PHE A 494 -14.43 -4.88 -37.37
C PHE A 494 -13.97 -5.05 -38.83
N GLY A 495 -14.84 -4.88 -39.83
CA GLY A 495 -14.43 -4.97 -41.24
C GLY A 495 -13.59 -3.78 -41.71
N LYS A 496 -13.83 -2.56 -41.20
CA LYS A 496 -12.91 -1.41 -41.39
C LYS A 496 -11.52 -1.73 -40.83
N GLU A 497 -11.44 -2.24 -39.60
CA GLU A 497 -10.16 -2.61 -38.98
C GLU A 497 -9.46 -3.73 -39.75
N ILE A 498 -10.18 -4.78 -40.17
CA ILE A 498 -9.65 -5.86 -41.02
C ILE A 498 -9.15 -5.33 -42.38
N LYS A 499 -9.87 -4.41 -43.03
CA LYS A 499 -9.44 -3.76 -44.30
C LYS A 499 -8.18 -2.92 -44.14
N MET A 500 -8.00 -2.28 -42.98
CA MET A 500 -6.78 -1.53 -42.66
C MET A 500 -5.57 -2.46 -42.58
N TYR A 501 -5.68 -3.56 -41.85
CA TYR A 501 -4.60 -4.56 -41.73
C TYR A 501 -4.32 -5.34 -43.02
N THR A 502 -5.34 -5.66 -43.82
CA THR A 502 -5.20 -6.48 -45.04
C THR A 502 -4.79 -5.71 -46.29
N LYS A 503 -5.14 -4.41 -46.41
CA LYS A 503 -4.90 -3.60 -47.61
C LYS A 503 -4.16 -2.29 -47.32
N VAL A 504 -4.72 -1.41 -46.49
CA VAL A 504 -4.26 -0.02 -46.41
C VAL A 504 -2.88 0.12 -45.75
N LEU A 505 -2.64 -0.49 -44.60
CA LEU A 505 -1.36 -0.41 -43.90
C LEU A 505 -0.20 -1.03 -44.72
N PRO A 506 -0.38 -2.19 -45.41
CA PRO A 506 0.57 -2.68 -46.41
C PRO A 506 0.88 -1.67 -47.54
N GLU A 507 -0.12 -1.02 -48.12
CA GLU A 507 0.08 -0.02 -49.18
C GLU A 507 0.78 1.26 -48.66
N MET A 508 0.43 1.73 -47.45
CA MET A 508 1.13 2.84 -46.78
C MET A 508 2.61 2.51 -46.52
N ALA A 509 2.92 1.28 -46.11
CA ALA A 509 4.30 0.85 -45.93
C ALA A 509 5.08 0.72 -47.24
N ALA A 510 4.43 0.32 -48.34
CA ALA A 510 5.02 0.35 -49.66
C ALA A 510 5.32 1.80 -50.14
N LEU A 511 4.41 2.75 -49.86
CA LEU A 511 4.63 4.17 -50.13
C LEU A 511 5.82 4.74 -49.35
N MET A 512 5.87 4.53 -48.04
CA MET A 512 6.97 5.03 -47.20
C MET A 512 8.33 4.45 -47.63
N ARG A 513 8.37 3.15 -47.94
CA ARG A 513 9.58 2.49 -48.43
C ARG A 513 10.09 3.09 -49.75
N SER A 514 9.21 3.60 -50.61
CA SER A 514 9.59 4.25 -51.87
C SER A 514 10.36 5.57 -51.69
N ILE A 515 10.26 6.20 -50.50
CA ILE A 515 10.99 7.43 -50.15
C ILE A 515 12.08 7.20 -49.10
N GLY A 516 12.44 5.94 -48.84
CA GLY A 516 13.46 5.57 -47.84
C GLY A 516 12.99 5.67 -46.38
N GLU A 517 11.68 5.73 -46.13
CA GLU A 517 11.10 5.65 -44.79
C GLU A 517 10.60 4.23 -44.49
N ASP A 518 10.59 3.86 -43.21
CA ASP A 518 9.85 2.68 -42.74
C ASP A 518 8.48 3.09 -42.17
N TYR A 519 7.53 2.15 -42.18
CA TYR A 519 6.20 2.33 -41.60
C TYR A 519 5.73 1.02 -40.97
N LYS A 520 5.69 1.00 -39.64
CA LYS A 520 5.44 -0.20 -38.85
C LYS A 520 3.99 -0.28 -38.39
N TYR A 521 3.45 -1.48 -38.42
CA TYR A 521 2.12 -1.83 -37.92
C TYR A 521 2.17 -3.29 -37.42
N PRO A 522 1.27 -3.71 -36.51
CA PRO A 522 1.20 -5.11 -36.09
C PRO A 522 0.84 -6.00 -37.27
N LYS A 523 1.52 -7.14 -37.43
CA LYS A 523 1.16 -8.08 -38.49
C LYS A 523 -0.13 -8.80 -38.15
N LEU A 524 -1.02 -8.89 -39.13
CA LEU A 524 -2.19 -9.75 -39.06
C LEU A 524 -1.74 -11.21 -39.16
N VAL A 525 -2.10 -12.02 -38.16
CA VAL A 525 -1.89 -13.46 -38.15
C VAL A 525 -3.11 -14.17 -38.71
N TYR A 526 -4.31 -13.73 -38.32
CA TYR A 526 -5.58 -14.28 -38.78
C TYR A 526 -6.71 -13.26 -38.54
N ALA A 527 -7.74 -13.29 -39.39
CA ALA A 527 -9.00 -12.63 -39.12
C ALA A 527 -10.16 -13.48 -39.66
N SER A 528 -11.27 -13.49 -38.94
CA SER A 528 -12.53 -13.99 -39.48
C SER A 528 -13.72 -13.15 -39.02
N HIS A 529 -14.78 -13.20 -39.82
CA HIS A 529 -16.12 -12.73 -39.45
C HIS A 529 -17.01 -13.89 -38.97
N GLU A 530 -16.75 -15.13 -39.41
CA GLU A 530 -17.62 -16.30 -39.21
C GLU A 530 -16.78 -17.54 -38.83
N PRO A 531 -17.20 -18.39 -37.88
CA PRO A 531 -18.42 -18.28 -37.05
C PRO A 531 -18.31 -17.29 -35.88
N HIS A 532 -17.13 -16.72 -35.65
CA HIS A 532 -16.88 -15.70 -34.64
C HIS A 532 -16.06 -14.55 -35.23
N THR A 533 -16.43 -13.31 -34.93
CA THR A 533 -15.65 -12.13 -35.33
C THR A 533 -14.41 -12.00 -34.45
N ILE A 534 -13.24 -12.31 -35.00
CA ILE A 534 -11.94 -12.29 -34.32
C ILE A 534 -10.86 -11.66 -35.21
N ILE A 535 -10.00 -10.86 -34.59
CA ILE A 535 -8.73 -10.39 -35.16
C ILE A 535 -7.59 -10.95 -34.30
N ILE A 536 -6.64 -11.64 -34.91
CA ILE A 536 -5.41 -12.14 -34.28
C ILE A 536 -4.23 -11.39 -34.87
N LEU A 537 -3.53 -10.65 -34.02
CA LEU A 537 -2.32 -9.91 -34.37
C LEU A 537 -1.10 -10.59 -33.73
N GLU A 538 0.07 -10.39 -34.33
CA GLU A 538 1.34 -10.65 -33.67
C GLU A 538 1.40 -9.82 -32.37
N ASP A 539 1.57 -10.47 -31.20
CA ASP A 539 1.82 -9.75 -29.95
C ASP A 539 3.24 -9.20 -30.03
N ILE A 540 3.33 -7.91 -30.36
CA ILE A 540 4.57 -7.16 -30.47
C ILE A 540 5.08 -6.63 -29.11
N SER A 541 4.39 -6.91 -28.00
CA SER A 541 4.86 -6.50 -26.66
C SER A 541 6.19 -7.14 -26.21
N PRO A 542 6.54 -8.40 -26.58
CA PRO A 542 7.88 -8.95 -26.37
C PRO A 542 8.97 -8.24 -27.20
N GLN A 543 8.60 -7.50 -28.24
CA GLN A 543 9.52 -6.67 -29.04
C GLN A 543 9.70 -5.26 -28.44
N GLY A 544 9.13 -4.98 -27.26
CA GLY A 544 9.25 -3.70 -26.56
C GLY A 544 8.20 -2.64 -26.93
N TRP A 545 7.17 -2.99 -27.71
CA TRP A 545 6.03 -2.11 -27.96
C TRP A 545 5.04 -2.16 -26.80
N GLY A 546 4.67 -1.00 -26.27
CA GLY A 546 3.70 -0.92 -25.17
C GLY A 546 2.77 0.27 -25.29
N MET A 547 1.53 0.10 -24.83
CA MET A 547 0.59 1.20 -24.63
C MET A 547 1.11 2.16 -23.56
N GLY A 548 0.93 3.46 -23.82
CA GLY A 548 1.09 4.50 -22.83
C GLY A 548 -0.25 5.05 -22.35
N GLY A 549 -0.21 5.64 -21.16
CA GLY A 549 -1.01 6.79 -20.80
C GLY A 549 -0.49 8.06 -21.50
N LEU A 550 -0.74 9.20 -20.88
CA LEU A 550 -0.48 10.51 -21.47
C LEU A 550 1.02 10.78 -21.67
N ILE A 551 1.36 11.45 -22.78
CA ILE A 551 2.73 11.82 -23.14
C ILE A 551 3.18 13.09 -22.40
N LYS A 552 4.37 13.06 -21.81
CA LYS A 552 4.74 13.94 -20.69
C LYS A 552 5.75 15.03 -21.03
N SER A 553 6.38 14.91 -22.19
CA SER A 553 7.29 15.90 -22.74
C SER A 553 6.99 16.13 -24.21
N PHE A 554 7.32 17.31 -24.72
CA PHE A 554 7.20 17.59 -26.15
C PHE A 554 8.14 16.68 -26.98
N ALA A 555 9.33 16.36 -26.47
CA ALA A 555 10.28 15.46 -27.13
C ALA A 555 9.71 14.05 -27.35
N GLU A 556 9.04 13.46 -26.36
CA GLU A 556 8.34 12.17 -26.50
C GLU A 556 7.10 12.23 -27.38
N LEU A 557 6.55 13.42 -27.60
CA LEU A 557 5.41 13.62 -28.49
C LEU A 557 5.85 13.66 -29.97
N LEU A 558 7.12 14.00 -30.27
CA LEU A 558 7.65 14.08 -31.64
C LEU A 558 7.49 12.78 -32.47
N PRO A 559 7.76 11.57 -31.97
CA PRO A 559 7.50 10.34 -32.72
C PRO A 559 6.01 10.14 -33.03
N THR A 560 5.12 10.54 -32.15
CA THR A 560 3.65 10.48 -32.36
C THR A 560 3.20 11.53 -33.38
N ILE A 561 3.70 12.76 -33.28
CA ILE A 561 3.53 13.83 -34.28
C ILE A 561 4.02 13.35 -35.65
N ASN A 562 5.19 12.72 -35.71
CA ASN A 562 5.77 12.21 -36.95
C ASN A 562 4.99 11.02 -37.51
N ALA A 563 4.52 10.10 -36.66
CA ALA A 563 3.71 8.96 -37.09
C ALA A 563 2.38 9.43 -37.70
N ILE A 564 1.68 10.38 -37.07
CA ILE A 564 0.37 10.82 -37.57
C ILE A 564 0.53 11.69 -38.83
N ALA A 565 1.57 12.51 -38.89
CA ALA A 565 1.96 13.22 -40.12
C ALA A 565 2.31 12.27 -41.28
N LYS A 566 3.00 11.15 -41.02
CA LYS A 566 3.30 10.11 -42.03
C LYS A 566 2.03 9.40 -42.49
N PHE A 567 1.16 8.97 -41.56
CA PHE A 567 -0.12 8.32 -41.85
C PHE A 567 -1.03 9.20 -42.72
N HIS A 568 -1.21 10.44 -42.29
CA HIS A 568 -1.94 11.47 -43.04
C HIS A 568 -1.35 11.69 -44.44
N ALA A 569 -0.03 11.86 -44.57
CA ALA A 569 0.60 12.08 -45.87
C ALA A 569 0.51 10.85 -46.80
N ALA A 570 0.62 9.63 -46.26
CA ALA A 570 0.40 8.40 -47.03
C ALA A 570 -1.03 8.33 -47.57
N SER A 571 -2.02 8.63 -46.72
CA SER A 571 -3.43 8.53 -47.08
C SER A 571 -3.83 9.49 -48.21
N ALA A 572 -3.28 10.70 -48.23
CA ALA A 572 -3.48 11.66 -49.32
C ALA A 572 -2.99 11.12 -50.67
N VAL A 573 -1.84 10.43 -50.67
CA VAL A 573 -1.27 9.82 -51.88
C VAL A 573 -2.02 8.54 -52.28
N LEU A 574 -2.56 7.78 -51.32
CA LEU A 574 -3.45 6.65 -51.64
C LEU A 574 -4.75 7.12 -52.29
N GLN A 575 -5.35 8.21 -51.81
CA GLN A 575 -6.55 8.79 -52.40
C GLN A 575 -6.29 9.39 -53.79
N GLU A 576 -5.10 9.95 -54.05
CA GLU A 576 -4.70 10.38 -55.40
C GLU A 576 -4.64 9.18 -56.39
N LYS A 577 -4.25 8.00 -55.91
CA LYS A 577 -4.17 6.76 -56.71
C LYS A 577 -5.51 6.06 -56.88
N ASP A 578 -6.35 6.05 -55.85
CA ASP A 578 -7.69 5.45 -55.84
C ASP A 578 -8.73 6.49 -55.39
N PRO A 579 -9.41 7.19 -56.31
CA PRO A 579 -10.47 8.13 -55.96
C PRO A 579 -11.63 7.49 -55.16
N SER A 580 -11.86 6.18 -55.31
CA SER A 580 -12.89 5.45 -54.57
C SER A 580 -12.52 5.20 -53.10
N PHE A 581 -11.27 5.48 -52.69
CA PHE A 581 -10.84 5.46 -51.30
C PHE A 581 -11.72 6.35 -50.40
N THR A 582 -12.19 7.48 -50.93
CA THR A 582 -13.08 8.42 -50.23
C THR A 582 -14.47 7.85 -49.93
N SER A 583 -15.00 6.94 -50.76
CA SER A 583 -16.28 6.27 -50.50
C SER A 583 -16.11 5.02 -49.64
N GLN A 584 -14.97 4.31 -49.79
CA GLN A 584 -14.58 3.19 -48.91
C GLN A 584 -14.44 3.63 -47.44
N TYR A 585 -13.87 4.82 -47.19
CA TYR A 585 -13.66 5.40 -45.86
C TYR A 585 -14.54 6.64 -45.62
N ARG A 586 -15.79 6.65 -46.09
CA ARG A 586 -16.73 7.75 -45.81
C ARG A 586 -16.86 7.95 -44.29
N CYS A 587 -16.71 9.19 -43.84
CA CYS A 587 -16.86 9.54 -42.43
C CYS A 587 -18.27 9.20 -41.92
N THR A 588 -18.35 8.28 -40.94
CA THR A 588 -19.59 7.95 -40.20
C THR A 588 -19.56 8.43 -38.75
N ILE A 589 -18.45 9.04 -38.29
CA ILE A 589 -18.21 9.42 -36.88
C ILE A 589 -19.34 10.31 -36.33
N ALA A 590 -19.76 11.36 -37.04
CA ALA A 590 -20.86 12.21 -36.58
C ALA A 590 -22.16 11.41 -36.34
N LYS A 591 -22.49 10.42 -37.18
CA LYS A 591 -23.67 9.57 -36.98
C LYS A 591 -23.53 8.64 -35.77
N ILE A 592 -22.33 8.15 -35.52
CA ILE A 592 -21.99 7.32 -34.35
C ILE A 592 -22.10 8.17 -33.06
N LEU A 593 -21.64 9.42 -33.09
CA LEU A 593 -21.82 10.35 -31.96
C LEU A 593 -23.32 10.70 -31.74
N CYS A 594 -24.09 10.85 -32.83
CA CYS A 594 -25.54 11.05 -32.75
C CYS A 594 -26.31 9.81 -32.25
N SER A 595 -25.84 8.58 -32.48
CA SER A 595 -26.45 7.40 -31.84
C SER A 595 -26.12 7.32 -30.34
N MET A 596 -25.01 7.92 -29.90
CA MET A 596 -24.67 8.15 -28.49
C MET A 596 -25.26 9.46 -27.92
N ARG A 597 -26.39 9.95 -28.44
CA ARG A 597 -26.97 11.23 -28.03
C ARG A 597 -27.27 11.29 -26.52
N SER A 598 -27.80 10.22 -25.93
CA SER A 598 -28.09 10.16 -24.49
C SER A 598 -26.83 10.35 -23.61
N MET A 599 -25.69 9.79 -24.01
CA MET A 599 -24.40 10.03 -23.35
C MET A 599 -23.98 11.50 -23.49
N THR A 600 -24.09 12.06 -24.71
CA THR A 600 -23.74 13.45 -24.98
C THR A 600 -24.57 14.41 -24.11
N ASP A 601 -25.90 14.27 -24.12
CA ASP A 601 -26.80 15.13 -23.34
C ASP A 601 -26.59 15.00 -21.83
N ALA A 602 -26.27 13.80 -21.33
CA ALA A 602 -25.92 13.58 -19.92
C ALA A 602 -24.59 14.24 -19.54
N CYS A 603 -23.57 14.17 -20.40
CA CYS A 603 -22.29 14.85 -20.21
C CYS A 603 -22.47 16.38 -20.16
N PHE A 604 -23.21 16.97 -21.10
CA PHE A 604 -23.49 18.41 -21.10
C PHE A 604 -24.31 18.85 -19.89
N SER A 605 -25.36 18.12 -19.53
CA SER A 605 -26.19 18.42 -18.35
C SER A 605 -25.36 18.38 -17.05
N SER A 606 -24.49 17.38 -16.92
CA SER A 606 -23.59 17.24 -15.77
C SER A 606 -22.54 18.35 -15.75
N PHE A 607 -21.98 18.71 -16.91
CA PHE A 607 -20.99 19.78 -17.02
C PHE A 607 -21.58 21.16 -16.72
N LEU A 608 -22.81 21.45 -17.15
CA LEU A 608 -23.52 22.69 -16.80
C LEU A 608 -23.81 22.81 -15.31
N ASN A 609 -24.18 21.71 -14.64
CA ASN A 609 -24.31 21.68 -13.18
C ASN A 609 -22.96 21.90 -12.49
N PHE A 610 -21.90 21.27 -13.00
CA PHE A 610 -20.53 21.42 -12.53
C PHE A 610 -20.01 22.86 -12.64
N LEU A 611 -20.25 23.56 -13.76
CA LEU A 611 -19.94 25.00 -13.89
C LEU A 611 -20.70 25.87 -12.87
N ARG A 612 -22.00 25.59 -12.66
CA ARG A 612 -22.85 26.34 -11.71
C ARG A 612 -22.44 26.14 -10.25
N VAL A 613 -22.16 24.90 -9.84
CA VAL A 613 -22.13 24.49 -8.42
C VAL A 613 -20.72 24.16 -7.93
N ILE A 614 -19.89 23.53 -8.76
CA ILE A 614 -18.61 22.94 -8.33
C ILE A 614 -17.45 23.88 -8.67
N VAL A 615 -17.35 24.30 -9.93
CA VAL A 615 -16.26 25.18 -10.39
C VAL A 615 -16.56 26.66 -10.07
N GLN A 616 -17.83 27.00 -9.87
CA GLN A 616 -18.34 28.36 -9.64
C GLN A 616 -17.94 29.33 -10.75
N LEU A 617 -18.19 28.91 -12.00
CA LEU A 617 -17.94 29.66 -13.24
C LEU A 617 -19.28 29.94 -13.98
N PRO A 618 -20.24 30.67 -13.36
CA PRO A 618 -21.58 30.89 -13.91
C PRO A 618 -21.58 31.62 -15.25
N GLU A 619 -20.55 32.41 -15.56
CA GLU A 619 -20.39 33.15 -16.81
C GLU A 619 -20.25 32.24 -18.05
N PHE A 620 -19.78 31.00 -17.89
CA PHE A 620 -19.65 30.02 -18.97
C PHE A 620 -20.93 29.22 -19.24
N VAL A 621 -21.92 29.27 -18.36
CA VAL A 621 -23.13 28.44 -18.42
C VAL A 621 -23.95 28.74 -19.68
N ALA A 622 -24.34 30.00 -19.89
CA ALA A 622 -25.15 30.40 -21.05
C ALA A 622 -24.41 30.27 -22.41
N PRO A 623 -23.08 30.48 -22.51
CA PRO A 623 -22.29 30.03 -23.65
C PRO A 623 -22.41 28.53 -23.93
N VAL A 624 -22.20 27.67 -22.93
CA VAL A 624 -22.21 26.20 -23.11
C VAL A 624 -23.62 25.66 -23.42
N GLU A 625 -24.69 26.26 -22.86
CA GLU A 625 -26.08 25.91 -23.22
C GLU A 625 -26.39 26.19 -24.70
N ARG A 626 -25.92 27.32 -25.24
CA ARG A 626 -26.08 27.65 -26.67
C ARG A 626 -25.25 26.77 -27.59
N PHE A 627 -24.09 26.31 -27.12
CA PHE A 627 -23.26 25.33 -27.81
C PHE A 627 -23.96 23.97 -27.87
N HIS A 628 -24.43 23.47 -26.73
CA HIS A 628 -25.14 22.18 -26.62
C HIS A 628 -26.40 22.13 -27.48
N ALA A 629 -27.19 23.21 -27.50
CA ALA A 629 -28.41 23.30 -28.30
C ALA A 629 -28.18 23.15 -29.83
N ASN A 630 -26.95 23.38 -30.32
CA ASN A 630 -26.59 23.27 -31.73
C ASN A 630 -25.68 22.06 -32.04
N ILE A 631 -25.50 21.14 -31.07
CA ILE A 631 -24.39 20.18 -31.12
C ILE A 631 -24.40 19.26 -32.35
N ASP A 632 -25.56 18.82 -32.83
CA ASP A 632 -25.64 17.93 -34.01
C ASP A 632 -25.09 18.63 -35.27
N ASN A 633 -25.47 19.90 -35.47
CA ASN A 633 -24.99 20.71 -36.59
C ASN A 633 -23.48 20.98 -36.49
N ILE A 634 -23.00 21.23 -35.26
CA ILE A 634 -21.57 21.44 -34.98
C ILE A 634 -20.77 20.18 -35.31
N LEU A 635 -21.24 19.00 -34.88
CA LEU A 635 -20.57 17.72 -35.17
C LEU A 635 -20.62 17.39 -36.66
N GLU A 636 -21.76 17.58 -37.34
CA GLU A 636 -21.85 17.33 -38.79
C GLU A 636 -20.92 18.27 -39.59
N ALA A 637 -20.83 19.55 -39.24
CA ALA A 637 -19.90 20.50 -39.85
C ALA A 637 -18.42 20.21 -39.50
N ALA A 638 -18.15 19.80 -38.26
CA ALA A 638 -16.80 19.48 -37.79
C ALA A 638 -16.22 18.23 -38.45
N TYR A 639 -17.03 17.20 -38.69
CA TYR A 639 -16.58 15.95 -39.33
C TYR A 639 -16.72 15.93 -40.87
N THR A 640 -17.42 16.90 -41.46
CA THR A 640 -17.43 17.13 -42.92
C THR A 640 -16.01 17.46 -43.45
N PRO A 641 -15.56 16.84 -44.57
CA PRO A 641 -14.29 17.16 -45.22
C PRO A 641 -14.13 18.65 -45.54
N SER A 642 -12.91 19.19 -45.39
CA SER A 642 -12.64 20.59 -45.70
C SER A 642 -12.57 20.84 -47.21
N GLU A 643 -13.22 21.90 -47.68
CA GLU A 643 -13.06 22.41 -49.05
C GLU A 643 -11.81 23.27 -49.22
N THR A 644 -11.12 23.62 -48.11
CA THR A 644 -10.12 24.70 -48.08
C THR A 644 -8.76 24.30 -47.50
N CYS A 645 -8.69 23.16 -46.81
CA CYS A 645 -7.45 22.51 -46.38
C CYS A 645 -7.42 21.07 -46.90
N ALA A 646 -6.24 20.46 -46.97
CA ALA A 646 -6.10 19.08 -47.42
C ALA A 646 -6.86 18.10 -46.50
N ASN A 647 -7.59 17.16 -47.09
CA ASN A 647 -8.21 16.04 -46.37
C ASN A 647 -7.30 14.80 -46.40
N VAL A 648 -7.49 13.93 -45.41
CA VAL A 648 -6.68 12.75 -45.12
C VAL A 648 -7.57 11.63 -44.59
N LEU A 649 -7.05 10.41 -44.53
CA LEU A 649 -7.62 9.38 -43.64
C LEU A 649 -7.20 9.75 -42.22
N ILE A 650 -8.17 10.17 -41.40
CA ILE A 650 -8.01 10.34 -39.96
C ILE A 650 -8.18 8.97 -39.28
N HIS A 651 -7.51 8.78 -38.15
CA HIS A 651 -7.72 7.67 -37.23
C HIS A 651 -9.12 7.75 -36.60
N GLY A 652 -9.59 8.96 -36.27
CA GLY A 652 -10.94 9.23 -35.76
C GLY A 652 -11.14 8.94 -34.28
N ASP A 653 -10.33 8.04 -33.71
CA ASP A 653 -10.24 7.76 -32.26
C ASP A 653 -8.77 7.79 -31.80
N PHE A 654 -8.14 8.96 -31.90
CA PHE A 654 -6.68 9.10 -31.79
C PHE A 654 -6.19 9.35 -30.36
N HIS A 655 -6.69 8.60 -29.37
CA HIS A 655 -6.33 8.80 -27.96
C HIS A 655 -5.19 7.88 -27.47
N PHE A 656 -4.58 8.20 -26.32
CA PHE A 656 -3.39 7.51 -25.79
C PHE A 656 -3.50 5.97 -25.70
N LYS A 657 -4.68 5.43 -25.39
CA LYS A 657 -4.90 3.97 -25.30
C LYS A 657 -4.77 3.23 -26.65
N ASN A 658 -4.86 3.96 -27.77
CA ASN A 658 -4.73 3.42 -29.14
C ASN A 658 -3.30 3.60 -29.70
N LEU A 659 -2.35 4.04 -28.87
CA LEU A 659 -0.96 4.27 -29.25
C LEU A 659 -0.04 3.20 -28.67
N LEU A 660 0.53 2.37 -29.55
CA LEU A 660 1.66 1.50 -29.21
C LEU A 660 2.95 2.23 -29.51
N HIS A 661 3.83 2.27 -28.52
CA HIS A 661 5.07 3.01 -28.64
C HIS A 661 6.26 2.11 -28.35
N LEU A 662 7.31 2.16 -29.17
CA LEU A 662 8.61 1.53 -28.90
C LEU A 662 9.45 2.45 -27.99
N GLN A 663 10.21 1.91 -27.03
CA GLN A 663 11.24 2.69 -26.30
C GLN A 663 12.64 2.22 -26.66
N SER A 664 13.56 3.17 -26.74
CA SER A 664 14.99 2.92 -26.63
C SER A 664 15.57 4.01 -25.71
N GLY A 665 16.41 3.61 -24.75
CA GLY A 665 16.96 4.56 -23.76
C GLY A 665 15.91 5.30 -22.92
N GLY A 666 14.71 4.73 -22.74
CA GLY A 666 13.58 5.36 -22.04
C GLY A 666 12.77 6.35 -22.89
N GLN A 667 13.31 6.87 -23.98
CA GLN A 667 12.55 7.77 -24.87
C GLN A 667 11.63 6.98 -25.80
N ILE A 668 10.51 7.60 -26.20
CA ILE A 668 9.74 7.13 -27.35
C ILE A 668 10.63 7.33 -28.58
N VAL A 669 10.98 6.25 -29.27
CA VAL A 669 11.71 6.33 -30.55
C VAL A 669 10.78 6.16 -31.74
N GLU A 670 9.64 5.49 -31.54
CA GLU A 670 8.66 5.26 -32.59
C GLU A 670 7.27 5.05 -31.99
N THR A 671 6.26 5.52 -32.71
CA THR A 671 4.84 5.35 -32.39
C THR A 671 4.14 4.63 -33.53
N MET A 672 3.25 3.73 -33.18
CA MET A 672 2.43 2.88 -34.01
C MET A 672 0.99 2.97 -33.49
N PHE A 673 0.00 2.89 -34.38
CA PHE A 673 -1.41 2.97 -33.98
C PHE A 673 -2.04 1.58 -33.99
N VAL A 674 -3.10 1.43 -33.19
CA VAL A 674 -3.97 0.26 -33.14
C VAL A 674 -5.42 0.73 -32.99
N ASP A 675 -6.38 -0.18 -33.16
CA ASP A 675 -7.81 0.13 -33.10
C ASP A 675 -8.31 1.07 -34.21
N TYR A 676 -8.10 0.66 -35.47
CA TYR A 676 -8.45 1.44 -36.66
C TYR A 676 -9.96 1.46 -36.99
N GLN A 677 -10.84 1.16 -36.03
CA GLN A 677 -12.28 0.97 -36.24
C GLN A 677 -13.01 2.26 -36.67
N MET A 678 -12.50 3.43 -36.26
CA MET A 678 -13.09 4.75 -36.55
C MET A 678 -12.52 5.45 -37.79
N CYS A 679 -11.57 4.82 -38.50
CA CYS A 679 -10.87 5.44 -39.63
C CYS A 679 -11.82 5.99 -40.71
N SER A 680 -11.61 7.26 -41.08
CA SER A 680 -12.55 8.05 -41.88
C SER A 680 -11.83 9.09 -42.74
N TRP A 681 -12.38 9.47 -43.88
CA TRP A 681 -11.84 10.53 -44.74
C TRP A 681 -12.38 11.90 -44.31
N SER A 682 -11.51 12.77 -43.78
CA SER A 682 -11.90 14.12 -43.30
C SER A 682 -10.67 15.04 -43.13
N SER A 683 -10.88 16.18 -42.45
CA SER A 683 -9.84 17.17 -42.15
C SER A 683 -8.87 16.66 -41.06
N PRO A 684 -7.54 16.85 -41.21
CA PRO A 684 -6.55 16.44 -40.21
C PRO A 684 -6.72 17.14 -38.85
N ALA A 685 -7.46 18.26 -38.81
CA ALA A 685 -7.76 18.98 -37.56
C ALA A 685 -8.37 18.09 -36.48
N ILE A 686 -9.15 17.06 -36.85
CA ILE A 686 -9.83 16.15 -35.92
C ILE A 686 -8.79 15.39 -35.06
N ASP A 687 -7.86 14.68 -35.70
CA ASP A 687 -6.78 13.98 -34.99
C ASP A 687 -5.79 14.96 -34.35
N LEU A 688 -5.66 16.18 -34.86
CA LEU A 688 -4.83 17.22 -34.21
C LEU A 688 -5.43 17.72 -32.88
N PHE A 689 -6.75 17.76 -32.72
CA PHE A 689 -7.36 18.01 -31.40
C PHE A 689 -7.08 16.86 -30.44
N TYR A 690 -7.13 15.60 -30.88
CA TYR A 690 -6.70 14.47 -30.06
C TYR A 690 -5.21 14.58 -29.69
N LEU A 691 -4.34 14.91 -30.66
CA LEU A 691 -2.88 15.10 -30.48
C LEU A 691 -2.53 16.25 -29.53
N THR A 692 -3.39 17.26 -29.42
CA THR A 692 -3.18 18.42 -28.53
C THR A 692 -3.87 18.29 -27.17
N TYR A 693 -4.92 17.47 -27.02
CA TYR A 693 -5.70 17.41 -25.76
C TYR A 693 -5.85 16.02 -25.13
N MET A 694 -5.95 14.96 -25.94
CA MET A 694 -6.19 13.59 -25.48
C MET A 694 -4.90 12.77 -25.35
N ILE A 695 -3.81 13.16 -26.01
CA ILE A 695 -2.51 12.46 -25.96
C ILE A 695 -1.55 13.06 -24.92
N PRO A 696 -1.24 14.37 -24.90
CA PRO A 696 -0.29 14.97 -23.96
C PRO A 696 -0.84 15.25 -22.54
N GLU A 697 0.05 15.26 -21.53
CA GLU A 697 -0.23 15.80 -20.20
C GLU A 697 -0.41 17.32 -20.22
N GLN A 698 -1.09 17.86 -19.21
CA GLN A 698 -1.56 19.25 -19.22
C GLN A 698 -0.42 20.28 -19.33
N ALA A 699 0.75 20.01 -18.73
CA ALA A 699 1.95 20.84 -18.89
C ALA A 699 2.40 20.94 -20.37
N VAL A 700 2.52 19.81 -21.07
CA VAL A 700 2.92 19.79 -22.50
C VAL A 700 1.94 20.57 -23.38
N LYS A 701 0.63 20.55 -23.06
CA LYS A 701 -0.36 21.36 -23.77
C LYS A 701 -0.14 22.85 -23.55
N LYS A 702 0.06 23.25 -22.29
CA LYS A 702 0.22 24.65 -21.90
C LYS A 702 1.42 25.26 -22.59
N ASP A 703 2.55 24.54 -22.59
CA ASP A 703 3.84 25.11 -22.93
C ASP A 703 4.24 24.88 -24.41
N HIS A 704 3.68 23.87 -25.10
CA HIS A 704 4.14 23.46 -26.44
C HIS A 704 3.04 23.30 -27.51
N ARG A 705 1.79 23.76 -27.30
CA ARG A 705 0.69 23.57 -28.26
C ARG A 705 1.02 23.97 -29.70
N ASP A 706 1.61 25.15 -29.89
CA ASP A 706 1.91 25.65 -31.23
C ASP A 706 3.12 24.92 -31.86
N GLU A 707 4.06 24.44 -31.04
CA GLU A 707 5.16 23.59 -31.50
C GLU A 707 4.66 22.23 -32.01
N ILE A 708 3.63 21.64 -31.37
CA ILE A 708 2.97 20.41 -31.83
C ILE A 708 2.44 20.59 -33.26
N ILE A 709 1.68 21.66 -33.50
CA ILE A 709 1.09 21.95 -34.82
C ILE A 709 2.18 22.28 -35.84
N TYR A 710 3.21 23.04 -35.46
CA TYR A 710 4.35 23.36 -36.32
C TYR A 710 5.14 22.11 -36.75
N HIS A 711 5.48 21.23 -35.80
CA HIS A 711 6.21 20.00 -36.10
C HIS A 711 5.38 19.02 -36.94
N TYR A 712 4.08 18.90 -36.67
CA TYR A 712 3.17 18.13 -37.52
C TYR A 712 3.18 18.67 -38.95
N HIS A 713 2.95 19.99 -39.13
CA HIS A 713 2.90 20.63 -40.45
C HIS A 713 4.19 20.43 -41.24
N ARG A 714 5.34 20.62 -40.56
CA ARG A 714 6.67 20.44 -41.14
C ARG A 714 6.88 19.01 -41.64
N THR A 715 6.56 18.00 -40.83
CA THR A 715 6.73 16.59 -41.22
C THR A 715 5.74 16.20 -42.33
N PHE A 716 4.46 16.53 -42.17
CA PHE A 716 3.41 16.24 -43.16
C PHE A 716 3.75 16.83 -44.54
N SER A 717 4.12 18.11 -44.57
CA SER A 717 4.52 18.81 -45.79
C SER A 717 5.82 18.28 -46.40
N SER A 718 6.76 17.78 -45.59
CA SER A 718 8.00 17.16 -46.07
C SER A 718 7.70 15.81 -46.74
N VAL A 719 6.89 14.97 -46.11
CA VAL A 719 6.55 13.63 -46.58
C VAL A 719 5.71 13.69 -47.86
N LEU A 720 4.70 14.57 -47.95
CA LEU A 720 3.92 14.76 -49.18
C LEU A 720 4.79 15.12 -50.39
N ARG A 721 5.75 16.04 -50.21
CA ARG A 721 6.68 16.44 -51.29
C ARG A 721 7.59 15.29 -51.70
N ARG A 722 8.11 14.52 -50.73
CA ARG A 722 8.96 13.34 -51.00
C ARG A 722 8.19 12.24 -51.75
N LEU A 723 6.91 12.04 -51.45
CA LEU A 723 6.03 11.10 -52.14
C LEU A 723 5.58 11.58 -53.54
N ASN A 724 6.02 12.76 -53.99
CA ASN A 724 5.61 13.41 -55.24
C ASN A 724 4.08 13.62 -55.35
N PHE A 725 3.42 13.93 -54.23
CA PHE A 725 2.00 14.29 -54.22
C PHE A 725 1.72 15.46 -55.18
N ARG A 726 0.74 15.29 -56.07
CA ARG A 726 0.38 16.27 -57.11
C ARG A 726 -0.61 17.31 -56.61
N GLY A 727 -1.33 17.00 -55.53
CA GLY A 727 -2.23 17.94 -54.88
C GLY A 727 -1.50 19.10 -54.17
N ARG A 728 -2.28 20.11 -53.78
CA ARG A 728 -1.76 21.30 -53.08
C ARG A 728 -1.37 20.94 -51.63
N VAL A 729 -0.09 21.05 -51.30
CA VAL A 729 0.39 20.94 -49.91
C VAL A 729 -0.07 22.20 -49.14
N PRO A 730 -0.82 22.06 -48.03
CA PRO A 730 -1.33 23.22 -47.29
C PRO A 730 -0.20 23.97 -46.58
N SER A 731 -0.36 25.28 -46.43
CA SER A 731 0.50 26.13 -45.59
C SER A 731 0.20 25.96 -44.10
N LEU A 732 1.13 26.38 -43.23
CA LEU A 732 0.90 26.37 -41.78
C LEU A 732 -0.29 27.25 -41.41
N THR A 733 -0.42 28.41 -42.06
CA THR A 733 -1.54 29.34 -41.88
C THR A 733 -2.87 28.71 -42.30
N GLU A 734 -2.93 27.96 -43.41
CA GLU A 734 -4.15 27.23 -43.79
C GLU A 734 -4.52 26.14 -42.78
N LEU A 735 -3.53 25.44 -42.22
CA LEU A 735 -3.76 24.47 -41.14
C LEU A 735 -4.23 25.14 -39.83
N GLN A 736 -3.65 26.28 -39.46
CA GLN A 736 -4.07 27.05 -38.28
C GLN A 736 -5.47 27.63 -38.46
N VAL A 737 -5.82 28.13 -39.65
CA VAL A 737 -7.17 28.59 -40.00
C VAL A 737 -8.17 27.42 -39.97
N GLU A 738 -7.78 26.23 -40.43
CA GLU A 738 -8.61 25.02 -40.35
C GLU A 738 -8.86 24.58 -38.89
N LEU A 739 -7.84 24.62 -38.03
CA LEU A 739 -7.98 24.40 -36.58
C LEU A 739 -8.91 25.43 -35.93
N LEU A 740 -8.80 26.71 -36.29
CA LEU A 740 -9.70 27.76 -35.80
C LEU A 740 -11.15 27.56 -36.29
N ARG A 741 -11.36 27.17 -37.55
CA ARG A 741 -12.70 26.88 -38.10
C ARG A 741 -13.39 25.70 -37.45
N LYS A 742 -12.62 24.74 -36.92
CA LYS A 742 -13.13 23.55 -36.22
C LYS A 742 -12.91 23.62 -34.70
N ALA A 743 -12.57 24.78 -34.14
CA ALA A 743 -12.31 24.96 -32.70
C ALA A 743 -13.52 24.61 -31.81
N GLU A 744 -14.74 24.64 -32.35
CA GLU A 744 -15.92 24.12 -31.64
C GLU A 744 -15.79 22.63 -31.29
N LEU A 745 -15.10 21.82 -32.11
CA LEU A 745 -14.82 20.42 -31.80
C LEU A 745 -13.84 20.26 -30.62
N GLU A 746 -12.92 21.22 -30.44
CA GLU A 746 -12.00 21.31 -29.29
C GLU A 746 -12.79 21.36 -27.98
N LEU A 747 -13.84 22.21 -27.92
CA LEU A 747 -14.73 22.35 -26.77
C LEU A 747 -15.59 21.10 -26.55
N TYR A 748 -16.11 20.49 -27.62
CA TYR A 748 -16.86 19.22 -27.50
C TYR A 748 -16.00 18.10 -26.91
N HIS A 749 -14.76 17.94 -27.38
CA HIS A 749 -13.81 16.98 -26.81
C HIS A 749 -13.50 17.30 -25.33
N TYR A 750 -13.41 18.58 -24.96
CA TYR A 750 -13.22 19.03 -23.58
C TYR A 750 -14.41 18.73 -22.65
N ILE A 751 -15.63 18.62 -23.16
CA ILE A 751 -16.83 18.36 -22.34
C ILE A 751 -17.18 16.87 -22.30
N VAL A 752 -17.10 16.19 -23.44
CA VAL A 752 -17.54 14.78 -23.58
C VAL A 752 -16.40 13.79 -23.41
N PHE A 753 -15.22 14.04 -23.98
CA PHE A 753 -14.14 13.03 -24.04
C PHE A 753 -13.03 13.18 -22.99
N SER A 754 -12.79 14.40 -22.49
CA SER A 754 -11.87 14.66 -21.38
C SER A 754 -12.20 13.88 -20.10
N ALA A 755 -13.46 13.47 -19.93
CA ALA A 755 -13.93 12.57 -18.89
C ALA A 755 -13.17 11.23 -18.90
N PHE A 756 -13.08 10.59 -20.07
CA PHE A 756 -12.46 9.26 -20.25
C PHE A 756 -10.94 9.25 -20.06
N ARG A 757 -10.31 10.42 -20.04
CA ARG A 757 -8.90 10.60 -19.69
C ARG A 757 -8.65 10.47 -18.18
N HIS A 758 -9.59 10.91 -17.35
CA HIS A 758 -9.45 10.93 -15.89
C HIS A 758 -10.32 9.87 -15.18
N THR A 759 -11.32 9.31 -15.88
CA THR A 759 -12.19 8.24 -15.37
C THR A 759 -11.60 6.86 -15.67
N ASP A 760 -11.31 6.12 -14.61
CA ASP A 760 -10.98 4.70 -14.67
C ASP A 760 -12.26 3.87 -14.84
N LEU A 761 -12.59 3.49 -16.08
CA LEU A 761 -13.78 2.70 -16.42
C LEU A 761 -13.79 1.29 -15.80
N SER A 762 -12.71 0.82 -15.15
CA SER A 762 -12.76 -0.42 -14.35
C SER A 762 -13.45 -0.24 -12.99
N LYS A 763 -13.61 1.00 -12.54
CA LYS A 763 -14.17 1.36 -11.21
C LYS A 763 -15.59 1.94 -11.28
N VAL A 764 -16.16 2.02 -12.48
CA VAL A 764 -17.46 2.62 -12.76
C VAL A 764 -18.28 1.59 -13.54
N ASP A 765 -19.58 1.51 -13.30
CA ASP A 765 -20.47 0.79 -14.22
C ASP A 765 -20.45 1.47 -15.58
N SER A 766 -19.63 0.93 -16.48
CA SER A 766 -19.46 1.47 -17.82
C SER A 766 -20.76 1.48 -18.63
N GLU A 767 -21.66 0.50 -18.46
CA GLU A 767 -22.94 0.44 -19.18
C GLU A 767 -23.89 1.54 -18.68
N ALA A 768 -24.00 1.70 -17.36
CA ALA A 768 -24.77 2.81 -16.76
C ALA A 768 -24.16 4.19 -17.08
N PHE A 769 -22.84 4.29 -17.22
CA PHE A 769 -22.17 5.53 -17.64
C PHE A 769 -22.46 5.90 -19.10
N PHE A 770 -22.34 4.96 -20.04
CA PHE A 770 -22.67 5.19 -21.46
C PHE A 770 -24.17 5.46 -21.69
N LEU A 771 -25.05 4.96 -20.83
CA LEU A 771 -26.49 5.31 -20.84
C LEU A 771 -26.82 6.66 -20.19
N GLY A 772 -25.82 7.39 -19.66
CA GLY A 772 -26.01 8.67 -18.98
C GLY A 772 -26.69 8.54 -17.60
N GLN A 773 -26.77 7.33 -17.05
CA GLN A 773 -27.42 7.03 -15.76
C GLN A 773 -26.47 7.23 -14.57
N THR A 774 -25.15 7.16 -14.81
CA THR A 774 -24.11 7.45 -13.80
C THR A 774 -23.45 8.80 -14.08
N ALA A 775 -23.39 9.66 -13.07
CA ALA A 775 -22.70 10.95 -13.17
C ALA A 775 -21.20 10.75 -13.41
N ASN A 776 -20.61 11.61 -14.25
CA ASN A 776 -19.18 11.54 -14.58
C ASN A 776 -18.31 11.82 -13.34
N PRO A 777 -17.53 10.82 -12.83
CA PRO A 777 -16.75 11.00 -11.61
C PRO A 777 -15.58 11.97 -11.81
N ALA A 778 -15.12 12.18 -13.06
CA ALA A 778 -14.10 13.19 -13.36
C ALA A 778 -14.56 14.60 -12.95
N LEU A 779 -15.87 14.90 -12.96
CA LEU A 779 -16.39 16.20 -12.52
C LEU A 779 -16.20 16.47 -11.02
N GLN A 780 -15.85 15.46 -10.22
CA GLN A 780 -15.53 15.64 -8.80
C GLN A 780 -14.01 15.73 -8.55
N LEU A 781 -13.17 15.39 -9.53
CA LEU A 781 -11.72 15.42 -9.38
C LEU A 781 -11.20 16.85 -9.40
N GLU A 782 -10.35 17.22 -8.44
CA GLU A 782 -9.76 18.55 -8.36
C GLU A 782 -8.80 18.84 -9.53
N GLU A 783 -8.03 17.84 -10.01
CA GLU A 783 -7.22 17.98 -11.23
C GLU A 783 -8.08 18.36 -12.44
N PHE A 784 -9.27 17.75 -12.55
CA PHE A 784 -10.20 18.05 -13.63
C PHE A 784 -10.84 19.44 -13.44
N GLN A 785 -11.26 19.77 -12.22
CA GLN A 785 -11.74 21.11 -11.88
C GLN A 785 -10.71 22.19 -12.24
N GLU A 786 -9.44 22.00 -11.89
CA GLU A 786 -8.40 22.99 -12.11
C GLU A 786 -7.95 23.04 -13.56
N THR A 787 -7.87 21.89 -14.25
CA THR A 787 -7.71 21.85 -15.70
C THR A 787 -8.83 22.63 -16.39
N ILE A 788 -10.08 22.47 -15.95
CA ILE A 788 -11.21 23.23 -16.49
C ILE A 788 -11.16 24.70 -16.09
N ARG A 789 -10.76 25.07 -14.85
CA ARG A 789 -10.57 26.50 -14.47
C ARG A 789 -9.52 27.16 -15.33
N MET A 790 -8.36 26.53 -15.53
CA MET A 790 -7.29 27.07 -16.37
C MET A 790 -7.68 27.12 -17.85
N GLU A 791 -8.20 26.03 -18.41
CA GLU A 791 -8.48 25.96 -19.86
C GLU A 791 -9.73 26.76 -20.25
N LEU A 792 -10.80 26.77 -19.44
CA LEU A 792 -11.91 27.70 -19.68
C LEU A 792 -11.49 29.16 -19.53
N LYS A 793 -10.65 29.50 -18.54
CA LYS A 793 -10.04 30.84 -18.48
C LYS A 793 -9.09 31.11 -19.64
N ARG A 794 -8.44 30.12 -20.26
CA ARG A 794 -7.63 30.28 -21.47
C ARG A 794 -8.48 30.57 -22.71
N PHE A 795 -9.73 30.11 -22.75
CA PHE A 795 -10.74 30.61 -23.69
C PHE A 795 -11.18 32.06 -23.36
N LEU A 796 -10.64 32.72 -22.32
CA LEU A 796 -10.87 34.14 -21.94
C LEU A 796 -9.60 35.04 -21.78
N TYR A 797 -8.42 34.58 -21.30
CA TYR A 797 -7.26 35.39 -20.83
C TYR A 797 -5.85 34.67 -20.90
N HIS A 798 -4.70 35.39 -20.79
CA HIS A 798 -3.27 34.90 -20.85
C HIS A 798 -2.28 35.72 -19.94
N ASP A 799 -1.35 35.13 -19.09
CA ASP A 799 -0.02 35.64 -18.55
C ASP A 799 0.56 34.92 -17.24
N MET A 800 1.90 34.98 -16.88
CA MET A 800 2.62 34.33 -15.70
C MET A 800 4.01 34.98 -15.23
N THR A 801 4.60 34.73 -14.01
CA THR A 801 5.84 35.40 -13.41
C THR A 801 6.80 34.58 -12.43
N TYR A 802 7.98 35.12 -11.98
CA TYR A 802 9.13 34.45 -11.24
C TYR A 802 9.62 35.08 -9.87
N ASN A 803 10.63 34.45 -9.21
CA ASN A 803 11.29 34.79 -7.91
C ASN A 803 12.36 35.91 -8.03
N GLN A 804 12.53 36.82 -7.04
CA GLN A 804 13.36 38.04 -7.17
C GLN A 804 14.89 37.87 -7.07
N ASP A 805 15.37 37.09 -6.10
CA ASP A 805 16.81 36.84 -5.87
C ASP A 805 17.47 35.94 -6.94
N GLU A 806 16.66 35.36 -7.82
CA GLU A 806 17.09 34.58 -8.98
C GLU A 806 17.12 35.39 -10.30
N LEU A 807 16.63 36.65 -10.31
CA LEU A 807 16.59 37.50 -11.51
C LEU A 807 17.96 38.08 -11.90
N GLU A 808 18.86 38.29 -10.93
CA GLU A 808 20.19 38.85 -11.14
C GLU A 808 21.26 37.85 -10.69
N ALA A 809 22.09 37.39 -11.63
CA ALA A 809 23.14 36.42 -11.33
C ALA A 809 24.44 37.09 -10.82
N PRO A 810 25.14 36.51 -9.82
CA PRO A 810 26.41 37.00 -9.33
C PRO A 810 27.48 37.19 -10.42
N ALA A 811 28.23 38.31 -10.34
CA ALA A 811 29.20 38.68 -11.38
C ALA A 811 30.37 37.69 -11.58
N TRP A 812 30.63 36.81 -10.61
CA TRP A 812 31.64 35.74 -10.72
C TRP A 812 31.15 34.52 -11.51
N LEU A 813 29.83 34.30 -11.63
CA LEU A 813 29.24 33.30 -12.52
C LEU A 813 29.26 33.84 -13.96
N ASN A 814 30.39 33.70 -14.64
CA ASN A 814 30.60 34.24 -15.98
C ASN A 814 31.35 33.26 -16.90
N ASP A 815 31.45 33.60 -18.19
CA ASP A 815 32.11 32.78 -19.23
C ASP A 815 33.52 32.32 -18.86
N ALA A 816 34.28 33.09 -18.07
CA ALA A 816 35.61 32.69 -17.65
C ALA A 816 35.56 31.54 -16.63
N PHE A 817 34.67 31.65 -15.64
CA PHE A 817 34.41 30.60 -14.66
C PHE A 817 33.90 29.31 -15.33
N PHE A 818 32.91 29.41 -16.23
CA PHE A 818 32.40 28.24 -16.95
C PHE A 818 33.45 27.56 -17.83
N ARG A 819 34.31 28.32 -18.50
CA ARG A 819 35.41 27.75 -19.29
C ARG A 819 36.35 26.91 -18.43
N ASP A 820 36.71 27.40 -17.25
CA ASP A 820 37.67 26.71 -16.38
C ASP A 820 37.03 25.47 -15.70
N VAL A 821 35.75 25.56 -15.29
CA VAL A 821 34.92 24.42 -14.88
C VAL A 821 34.88 23.33 -15.96
N MET A 822 34.70 23.71 -17.24
CA MET A 822 34.67 22.73 -18.33
C MET A 822 36.05 22.13 -18.64
N ARG A 823 37.13 22.90 -18.50
CA ARG A 823 38.51 22.40 -18.66
C ARG A 823 38.88 21.39 -17.56
N GLU A 824 38.49 21.65 -16.31
CA GLU A 824 38.72 20.75 -15.17
C GLU A 824 37.91 19.46 -15.31
N SER A 825 36.59 19.57 -15.43
CA SER A 825 35.66 18.43 -15.50
C SER A 825 35.88 17.48 -16.69
N ASN A 826 36.48 17.96 -17.79
CA ASN A 826 36.83 17.14 -18.95
C ASN A 826 38.33 16.75 -19.00
N ASN A 827 39.12 17.18 -18.02
CA ASN A 827 40.58 17.07 -18.00
C ASN A 827 41.22 17.52 -19.34
N ASP A 828 40.78 18.68 -19.84
CA ASP A 828 41.17 19.22 -21.15
C ASP A 828 41.29 20.74 -21.15
N GLN A 829 42.52 21.21 -20.92
CA GLN A 829 42.91 22.62 -20.97
C GLN A 829 42.76 23.28 -22.36
N THR A 830 42.42 22.51 -23.41
CA THR A 830 42.21 23.05 -24.76
C THR A 830 40.77 23.48 -25.04
N ILE A 831 39.87 23.33 -24.07
CA ILE A 831 38.46 23.73 -24.19
C ILE A 831 38.34 25.25 -24.21
N GLU A 832 37.59 25.74 -25.21
CA GLU A 832 37.12 27.11 -25.33
C GLU A 832 35.59 27.13 -25.48
N LEU A 833 34.97 28.18 -24.93
CA LEU A 833 33.53 28.43 -25.12
C LEU A 833 33.28 28.99 -26.53
N THR A 834 32.13 28.63 -27.10
CA THR A 834 31.72 28.98 -28.46
C THR A 834 30.51 29.92 -28.51
N GLN A 835 29.84 30.09 -27.37
CA GLN A 835 28.70 30.96 -27.12
C GLN A 835 28.83 31.49 -25.68
N ALA A 836 28.29 32.68 -25.41
CA ALA A 836 28.22 33.21 -24.05
C ALA A 836 27.20 32.42 -23.22
N CYS A 837 27.48 32.20 -21.94
CA CYS A 837 26.62 31.51 -21.00
C CYS A 837 25.50 32.45 -20.54
N MET A 838 24.27 32.23 -21.03
CA MET A 838 23.10 32.93 -20.53
C MET A 838 22.61 32.26 -19.25
N LEU A 839 22.68 32.99 -18.14
CA LEU A 839 22.14 32.57 -16.85
C LEU A 839 20.64 32.87 -16.80
N ARG A 840 19.88 31.94 -16.22
CA ARG A 840 18.43 32.06 -15.98
C ARG A 840 18.11 31.57 -14.57
N PRO A 841 17.00 32.03 -13.96
CA PRO A 841 16.48 31.48 -12.72
C PRO A 841 16.47 29.94 -12.73
N GLY A 842 16.91 29.34 -11.63
CA GLY A 842 16.89 27.90 -11.45
C GLY A 842 15.49 27.37 -11.18
N THR A 843 14.61 28.19 -10.62
CA THR A 843 13.34 27.74 -10.04
C THR A 843 12.22 28.78 -10.09
N ASN A 844 11.01 28.32 -9.77
CA ASN A 844 9.86 29.20 -9.55
C ASN A 844 9.89 29.76 -8.13
N LYS A 845 9.04 30.76 -7.88
CA LYS A 845 8.86 31.33 -6.55
C LYS A 845 8.30 30.27 -5.59
N GLY A 846 9.13 29.85 -4.64
CA GLY A 846 8.75 28.93 -3.55
C GLY A 846 9.42 27.55 -3.59
N ASP A 847 10.12 27.18 -4.67
CA ASP A 847 10.64 25.82 -4.85
C ASP A 847 11.85 25.49 -3.92
N HIS A 848 12.66 26.49 -3.56
CA HIS A 848 13.92 26.30 -2.81
C HIS A 848 14.18 27.39 -1.75
N TYR A 849 14.64 26.96 -0.56
CA TYR A 849 14.77 27.84 0.62
C TYR A 849 16.22 28.05 1.10
N ALA A 850 17.09 27.06 0.90
CA ALA A 850 18.44 26.99 1.49
C ALA A 850 19.60 27.31 0.53
N SER A 851 19.32 27.83 -0.67
CA SER A 851 20.32 28.16 -1.70
C SER A 851 19.72 29.03 -2.80
N VAL A 852 20.56 29.75 -3.53
CA VAL A 852 20.19 30.37 -4.82
C VAL A 852 20.54 29.40 -5.94
N MET A 853 19.61 29.23 -6.89
CA MET A 853 19.74 28.28 -8.00
C MET A 853 19.79 29.02 -9.33
N PHE A 854 20.75 28.64 -10.18
CA PHE A 854 20.85 29.15 -11.55
C PHE A 854 20.95 27.99 -12.53
N ARG A 855 20.44 28.20 -13.75
CA ARG A 855 20.66 27.30 -14.89
C ARG A 855 21.42 28.01 -16.01
N THR A 856 22.19 27.27 -16.80
CA THR A 856 22.75 27.76 -18.07
C THR A 856 23.05 26.60 -19.03
N THR A 857 23.28 26.92 -20.31
CA THR A 857 23.77 25.95 -21.31
C THR A 857 25.17 26.37 -21.75
N VAL A 858 26.17 25.51 -21.52
CA VAL A 858 27.56 25.78 -21.87
C VAL A 858 27.92 25.08 -23.17
N THR A 859 28.06 25.85 -24.25
CA THR A 859 28.44 25.34 -25.58
C THR A 859 29.93 25.57 -25.84
N TYR A 860 30.70 24.49 -25.99
CA TYR A 860 32.16 24.51 -26.01
C TYR A 860 32.76 23.66 -27.14
N ARG A 861 34.05 23.89 -27.43
CA ARG A 861 34.85 23.10 -28.36
C ARG A 861 36.20 22.78 -27.73
N SER A 862 36.60 21.51 -27.85
CA SER A 862 37.93 21.00 -27.46
C SER A 862 38.84 20.96 -28.70
N LYS A 863 40.17 21.01 -28.56
CA LYS A 863 41.08 20.68 -29.68
C LYS A 863 41.22 19.18 -29.93
N ARG A 864 40.77 18.33 -28.98
CA ARG A 864 40.74 16.87 -29.08
C ARG A 864 39.56 16.34 -29.91
N SER A 865 38.52 17.16 -30.16
CA SER A 865 37.39 16.82 -31.03
C SER A 865 37.12 17.92 -32.04
N LYS A 866 36.72 17.57 -33.27
CA LYS A 866 36.25 18.55 -34.26
C LYS A 866 34.80 18.99 -34.02
N GLU A 867 34.07 18.27 -33.16
CA GLU A 867 32.67 18.54 -32.86
C GLU A 867 32.53 19.57 -31.74
N GLN A 868 31.53 20.43 -31.90
CA GLN A 868 31.06 21.35 -30.86
C GLN A 868 30.12 20.57 -29.94
N LYS A 869 30.27 20.74 -28.64
CA LYS A 869 29.46 20.07 -27.61
C LYS A 869 28.69 21.11 -26.82
N SER A 870 27.54 20.73 -26.28
CA SER A 870 26.79 21.49 -25.29
C SER A 870 26.52 20.63 -24.07
N VAL A 871 26.42 21.28 -22.90
CA VAL A 871 25.95 20.67 -21.66
C VAL A 871 25.02 21.66 -20.97
N ASN A 872 23.93 21.19 -20.40
CA ASN A 872 23.07 22.00 -19.55
C ASN A 872 23.55 21.86 -18.10
N LEU A 873 23.67 22.96 -17.38
CA LEU A 873 24.19 23.00 -16.01
C LEU A 873 23.17 23.63 -15.08
N ILE A 874 23.03 23.03 -13.89
CA ILE A 874 22.30 23.59 -12.76
C ILE A 874 23.28 23.80 -11.62
N MET A 875 23.17 24.95 -10.95
CA MET A 875 24.18 25.45 -10.02
C MET A 875 23.50 25.87 -8.71
N LYS A 876 23.98 25.30 -7.59
CA LYS A 876 23.55 25.62 -6.23
C LYS A 876 24.63 26.47 -5.58
N THR A 877 24.29 27.69 -5.16
CA THR A 877 25.22 28.65 -4.51
C THR A 877 24.60 29.30 -3.27
N LYS A 878 25.43 29.86 -2.39
CA LYS A 878 24.95 30.72 -1.28
C LYS A 878 24.38 32.05 -1.81
N PRO A 879 23.39 32.65 -1.11
CA PRO A 879 22.95 34.02 -1.36
C PRO A 879 24.06 35.04 -1.06
N GLU A 880 24.20 36.08 -1.88
CA GLU A 880 25.15 37.18 -1.63
C GLU A 880 24.54 38.34 -0.83
N ALA A 881 23.22 38.54 -0.94
CA ALA A 881 22.48 39.57 -0.23
C ALA A 881 22.50 39.37 1.30
N GLU A 882 22.63 40.47 2.04
CA GLU A 882 22.59 40.44 3.52
C GLU A 882 21.17 40.10 4.03
N GLY A 883 21.09 39.25 5.06
CA GLY A 883 19.83 38.84 5.70
C GLY A 883 19.90 37.44 6.31
N MET A 884 18.82 37.01 6.99
CA MET A 884 18.79 35.72 7.73
C MET A 884 19.13 34.50 6.88
N LYS A 885 18.76 34.46 5.58
CA LYS A 885 19.16 33.38 4.66
C LYS A 885 20.70 33.22 4.64
N LYS A 886 21.47 34.30 4.68
CA LYS A 886 22.94 34.27 4.64
C LYS A 886 23.53 33.82 5.98
N GLU A 887 22.94 34.26 7.09
CA GLU A 887 23.36 33.89 8.46
C GLU A 887 23.09 32.41 8.77
N LEU A 888 21.91 31.89 8.40
CA LEU A 888 21.54 30.47 8.54
C LEU A 888 22.39 29.52 7.67
N LEU A 889 22.93 30.02 6.56
CA LEU A 889 23.68 29.24 5.57
C LEU A 889 25.19 29.47 5.63
N ASP A 890 25.72 30.14 6.65
CA ASP A 890 27.17 30.43 6.71
C ASP A 890 28.00 29.15 6.97
N ASP A 891 27.42 28.11 7.60
CA ASP A 891 28.05 26.79 7.69
C ASP A 891 28.21 26.12 6.31
N ASN A 892 29.45 25.72 6.01
CA ASN A 892 29.81 24.97 4.80
C ASN A 892 29.57 23.46 4.94
N GLY A 893 29.14 22.96 6.10
CA GLY A 893 28.94 21.55 6.38
C GLY A 893 27.96 20.85 5.43
N MET A 894 26.84 21.49 5.09
CA MET A 894 25.85 20.94 4.14
C MET A 894 26.44 20.77 2.74
N PHE A 895 27.04 21.83 2.19
CA PHE A 895 27.74 21.80 0.91
C PHE A 895 28.92 20.79 0.90
N LYS A 896 29.63 20.61 2.02
CA LYS A 896 30.69 19.61 2.14
C LYS A 896 30.15 18.18 1.99
N ILE A 897 29.02 17.85 2.63
CA ILE A 897 28.37 16.54 2.51
C ILE A 897 27.88 16.33 1.07
N GLU A 898 27.18 17.31 0.50
CA GLU A 898 26.63 17.22 -0.87
C GLU A 898 27.75 17.04 -1.92
N ILE A 899 28.87 17.76 -1.81
CA ILE A 899 30.03 17.59 -2.68
C ILE A 899 30.66 16.19 -2.52
N ASP A 900 30.82 15.66 -1.30
CA ASP A 900 31.42 14.32 -1.10
C ASP A 900 30.50 13.21 -1.66
N MET A 901 29.18 13.37 -1.50
CA MET A 901 28.17 12.47 -2.05
C MET A 901 28.25 12.41 -3.58
N TYR A 902 28.19 13.55 -4.26
CA TYR A 902 28.23 13.59 -5.73
C TYR A 902 29.60 13.25 -6.33
N SER A 903 30.71 13.60 -5.67
CA SER A 903 32.06 13.39 -6.20
C SER A 903 32.67 12.03 -5.91
N LYS A 904 32.23 11.32 -4.86
CA LYS A 904 32.82 10.04 -4.42
C LYS A 904 31.81 8.94 -4.13
N THR A 905 30.87 9.21 -3.22
CA THR A 905 30.04 8.13 -2.63
C THR A 905 28.98 7.59 -3.59
N LEU A 906 28.21 8.45 -4.27
CA LEU A 906 27.24 8.01 -5.28
C LEU A 906 27.90 7.26 -6.47
N PRO A 907 29.06 7.70 -7.00
CA PRO A 907 29.84 6.92 -7.95
C PRO A 907 30.17 5.49 -7.50
N GLU A 908 30.64 5.31 -6.26
CA GLU A 908 31.02 3.99 -5.75
C GLU A 908 29.80 3.13 -5.40
N MET A 909 28.71 3.71 -4.88
CA MET A 909 27.42 3.00 -4.72
C MET A 909 26.91 2.45 -6.05
N ALA A 910 26.93 3.28 -7.11
CA ALA A 910 26.52 2.85 -8.45
C ALA A 910 27.46 1.80 -9.05
N ARG A 911 28.76 1.86 -8.73
CA ARG A 911 29.75 0.83 -9.12
C ARG A 911 29.39 -0.53 -8.51
N LEU A 912 29.15 -0.58 -7.20
CA LEU A 912 28.78 -1.79 -6.46
C LEU A 912 27.45 -2.39 -6.93
N LEU A 913 26.42 -1.55 -7.11
CA LEU A 913 25.11 -2.02 -7.59
C LEU A 913 25.18 -2.57 -9.03
N LYS A 914 26.04 -1.99 -9.87
CA LYS A 914 26.27 -2.46 -11.25
C LYS A 914 26.91 -3.85 -11.32
N GLU A 915 27.75 -4.24 -10.36
CA GLU A 915 28.34 -5.59 -10.30
C GLU A 915 27.28 -6.68 -10.16
N ILE A 916 26.14 -6.38 -9.51
CA ILE A 916 25.03 -7.32 -9.31
C ILE A 916 23.89 -7.15 -10.33
N GLY A 917 24.09 -6.33 -11.36
CA GLY A 917 23.12 -6.06 -12.41
C GLY A 917 22.01 -5.08 -12.04
N GLU A 918 22.17 -4.28 -10.99
CA GLU A 918 21.30 -3.13 -10.70
C GLU A 918 21.89 -1.83 -11.26
N GLU A 919 21.04 -0.86 -11.55
CA GLU A 919 21.46 0.47 -12.00
C GLU A 919 21.00 1.51 -10.98
N TYR A 920 21.95 2.30 -10.45
CA TYR A 920 21.67 3.43 -9.58
C TYR A 920 22.08 4.72 -10.29
N LYS A 921 21.11 5.62 -10.49
CA LYS A 921 21.28 6.86 -11.23
C LYS A 921 21.39 8.04 -10.26
N TYR A 922 22.11 9.05 -10.68
CA TYR A 922 22.25 10.35 -10.00
C TYR A 922 22.71 11.39 -11.05
N PRO A 923 22.39 12.69 -10.88
CA PRO A 923 22.94 13.74 -11.73
C PRO A 923 24.47 13.70 -11.81
N ARG A 924 25.04 13.88 -13.01
CA ARG A 924 26.50 13.89 -13.15
C ARG A 924 27.09 15.13 -12.47
N PHE A 925 28.04 14.90 -11.59
CA PHE A 925 28.86 15.95 -10.98
C PHE A 925 29.80 16.56 -12.02
N LEU A 926 29.85 17.89 -12.10
CA LEU A 926 30.83 18.62 -12.92
C LEU A 926 31.91 19.25 -12.04
N TYR A 927 31.51 19.98 -11.02
CA TYR A 927 32.40 20.80 -10.20
C TYR A 927 31.75 21.10 -8.85
N GLY A 928 32.58 21.26 -7.82
CA GLY A 928 32.11 21.67 -6.51
C GLY A 928 33.27 22.19 -5.67
N THR A 929 33.09 23.35 -5.05
CA THR A 929 34.08 23.92 -4.14
C THR A 929 33.42 24.72 -3.04
N LEU A 930 34.12 24.86 -1.92
CA LEU A 930 33.73 25.73 -0.81
C LEU A 930 34.42 27.11 -0.88
N LYS A 931 35.49 27.25 -1.68
CA LYS A 931 36.31 28.47 -1.79
C LYS A 931 36.82 28.68 -3.24
N PRO A 932 36.93 29.93 -3.72
CA PRO A 932 36.63 31.19 -3.02
C PRO A 932 35.13 31.45 -2.84
N HIS A 933 34.28 30.91 -3.72
CA HIS A 933 32.82 30.93 -3.61
C HIS A 933 32.31 29.51 -3.36
N THR A 934 31.25 29.36 -2.57
CA THR A 934 30.63 28.04 -2.30
C THR A 934 29.63 27.69 -3.38
N VAL A 935 29.91 26.65 -4.17
CA VAL A 935 29.09 26.25 -5.32
C VAL A 935 29.14 24.75 -5.59
N VAL A 936 28.01 24.17 -5.99
CA VAL A 936 27.90 22.82 -6.59
C VAL A 936 27.34 22.96 -7.99
N ILE A 937 27.94 22.28 -8.97
CA ILE A 937 27.53 22.28 -10.37
C ILE A 937 27.25 20.85 -10.81
N LEU A 938 26.00 20.61 -11.18
CA LEU A 938 25.49 19.33 -11.68
C LEU A 938 25.00 19.48 -13.11
N GLU A 939 24.91 18.37 -13.84
CA GLU A 939 24.24 18.33 -15.14
C GLU A 939 22.73 18.57 -14.96
N ASP A 940 22.18 19.55 -15.67
CA ASP A 940 20.77 19.93 -15.62
C ASP A 940 19.93 18.92 -16.40
N ILE A 941 19.50 17.89 -15.68
CA ILE A 941 18.68 16.78 -16.18
C ILE A 941 17.21 17.17 -16.40
N SER A 942 16.78 18.42 -16.16
CA SER A 942 15.37 18.83 -16.34
C SER A 942 14.86 18.55 -17.76
N ASN A 943 15.74 18.63 -18.75
CA ASN A 943 15.42 18.38 -20.17
C ASN A 943 15.29 16.88 -20.53
N GLU A 944 15.52 15.95 -19.61
CA GLU A 944 15.41 14.50 -19.86
C GLU A 944 14.04 13.90 -19.49
N GLY A 945 13.02 14.72 -19.18
CA GLY A 945 11.70 14.21 -18.79
C GLY A 945 11.63 13.69 -17.34
N TRP A 946 12.52 14.18 -16.47
CA TRP A 946 12.37 14.05 -15.02
C TRP A 946 11.40 15.10 -14.49
N VAL A 947 10.43 14.69 -13.67
CA VAL A 947 9.45 15.61 -13.06
C VAL A 947 9.34 15.40 -11.55
N MET A 948 9.16 16.49 -10.82
CA MET A 948 8.81 16.47 -9.40
C MET A 948 7.30 16.20 -9.23
N LYS A 949 6.89 15.60 -8.12
CA LYS A 949 5.47 15.40 -7.74
C LYS A 949 5.29 15.70 -6.26
N ASP A 950 4.13 16.24 -5.91
CA ASP A 950 3.77 16.62 -4.54
C ASP A 950 3.49 15.40 -3.63
N TYR A 951 2.48 14.57 -3.94
CA TYR A 951 2.22 13.32 -3.21
C TYR A 951 1.99 12.12 -4.14
N ILE A 952 2.39 10.94 -3.65
CA ILE A 952 2.24 9.66 -4.36
C ILE A 952 0.97 8.96 -3.91
N SER A 953 0.01 8.82 -4.83
CA SER A 953 -1.31 8.23 -4.57
C SER A 953 -1.43 6.74 -4.93
N THR A 954 -0.39 6.13 -5.52
CA THR A 954 -0.42 4.69 -5.89
C THR A 954 0.72 3.88 -5.28
N LEU A 955 0.38 2.67 -4.81
CA LEU A 955 1.34 1.68 -4.33
C LEU A 955 2.37 1.32 -5.41
N GLN A 956 1.95 1.31 -6.69
CA GLN A 956 2.82 0.87 -7.79
C GLN A 956 3.95 1.85 -8.06
N ASP A 957 3.71 3.15 -7.91
CA ASP A 957 4.72 4.20 -8.02
C ASP A 957 5.67 4.19 -6.82
N MET A 958 5.12 4.00 -5.61
CA MET A 958 5.94 3.78 -4.41
C MET A 958 6.93 2.61 -4.54
N LYS A 959 6.69 1.60 -5.40
CA LYS A 959 7.62 0.47 -5.56
C LYS A 959 9.01 0.90 -6.04
N LEU A 960 9.11 1.95 -6.86
CA LEU A 960 10.41 2.44 -7.34
C LEU A 960 11.11 3.29 -6.29
N ILE A 961 10.37 4.15 -5.59
CA ILE A 961 10.86 4.94 -4.47
C ILE A 961 11.43 4.02 -3.38
N VAL A 962 10.66 3.00 -3.00
CA VAL A 962 11.04 1.91 -2.08
C VAL A 962 12.25 1.13 -2.58
N LYS A 963 12.33 0.81 -3.89
CA LYS A 963 13.50 0.13 -4.47
C LYS A 963 14.76 1.00 -4.37
N ASN A 964 14.65 2.29 -4.71
CA ASN A 964 15.78 3.19 -4.75
C ASN A 964 16.37 3.46 -3.37
N ILE A 965 15.53 3.70 -2.37
CA ILE A 965 16.03 3.87 -1.00
C ILE A 965 16.61 2.55 -0.44
N ALA A 966 16.03 1.40 -0.80
CA ALA A 966 16.63 0.09 -0.48
C ALA A 966 17.99 -0.15 -1.18
N MET A 967 18.18 0.33 -2.42
CA MET A 967 19.47 0.29 -3.12
C MET A 967 20.50 1.22 -2.48
N PHE A 968 20.11 2.46 -2.14
CA PHE A 968 20.96 3.42 -1.44
C PHE A 968 21.45 2.87 -0.09
N HIS A 969 20.52 2.39 0.73
CA HIS A 969 20.82 1.75 2.01
C HIS A 969 21.71 0.51 1.86
N ALA A 970 21.37 -0.42 0.95
CA ALA A 970 22.16 -1.65 0.77
C ALA A 970 23.58 -1.37 0.26
N ALA A 971 23.76 -0.38 -0.63
CA ALA A 971 25.08 0.03 -1.08
C ALA A 971 25.89 0.72 0.03
N SER A 972 25.25 1.55 0.87
CA SER A 972 25.92 2.21 2.00
C SER A 972 26.50 1.22 3.02
N VAL A 973 25.78 0.13 3.31
CA VAL A 973 26.25 -0.95 4.19
C VAL A 973 27.46 -1.66 3.60
N MET A 974 27.52 -1.83 2.28
CA MET A 974 28.70 -2.38 1.63
C MET A 974 29.89 -1.43 1.68
N LEU A 975 29.68 -0.12 1.55
CA LEU A 975 30.75 0.88 1.66
C LEU A 975 31.41 0.88 3.05
N ASP A 976 30.63 0.83 4.11
CA ASP A 976 31.13 0.65 5.50
C ASP A 976 32.02 -0.60 5.63
N THR A 977 31.64 -1.73 5.00
CA THR A 977 32.48 -2.94 5.02
C THR A 977 33.77 -2.86 4.17
N LEU A 978 33.88 -1.88 3.27
CA LEU A 978 35.01 -1.72 2.35
C LEU A 978 35.96 -0.56 2.75
N ASP A 979 35.44 0.46 3.43
CA ASP A 979 36.16 1.66 3.86
C ASP A 979 35.78 1.99 5.31
N SER A 980 36.66 1.65 6.26
CA SER A 980 36.45 1.93 7.68
C SER A 980 36.42 3.42 8.04
N THR A 981 36.72 4.32 7.10
CA THR A 981 36.61 5.78 7.26
C THR A 981 35.33 6.34 6.62
N PHE A 982 34.46 5.48 6.07
CA PHE A 982 33.19 5.87 5.46
C PHE A 982 32.26 6.56 6.46
N VAL A 983 32.07 5.95 7.63
CA VAL A 983 31.17 6.46 8.69
C VAL A 983 31.63 7.80 9.24
N ASP A 984 32.95 8.02 9.36
CA ASP A 984 33.55 9.27 9.84
C ASP A 984 33.25 10.48 8.93
N ARG A 985 32.86 10.25 7.66
CA ARG A 985 32.45 11.31 6.73
C ARG A 985 31.00 11.78 6.92
N TYR A 986 30.16 10.93 7.52
CA TYR A 986 28.71 11.13 7.67
C TYR A 986 28.24 11.08 9.13
N THR A 987 29.17 11.12 10.08
CA THR A 987 28.88 11.40 11.49
C THR A 987 28.68 12.91 11.64
N CYS A 988 27.43 13.33 11.73
CA CYS A 988 27.02 14.73 11.81
C CYS A 988 26.29 14.97 13.14
N SER A 989 26.61 16.07 13.82
CA SER A 989 25.81 16.63 14.91
C SER A 989 24.53 17.26 14.36
N PHE A 990 23.65 16.43 13.79
CA PHE A 990 22.38 16.87 13.17
C PHE A 990 21.50 17.67 14.15
N ALA A 991 21.64 17.36 15.45
CA ALA A 991 21.11 18.13 16.57
C ALA A 991 21.43 19.64 16.54
N GLU A 992 22.62 20.04 16.09
CA GLU A 992 23.04 21.45 16.05
C GLU A 992 22.32 22.24 14.94
N LYS A 993 21.89 21.57 13.88
CA LYS A 993 21.11 22.18 12.79
C LYS A 993 19.62 22.29 13.14
N PHE A 994 19.06 21.28 13.82
CA PHE A 994 17.69 21.37 14.35
C PHE A 994 17.52 22.44 15.44
N MET A 995 18.58 22.81 16.18
CA MET A 995 18.52 23.98 17.08
C MET A 995 18.20 25.29 16.32
N GLY A 996 18.55 25.40 15.03
CA GLY A 996 18.12 26.51 14.16
C GLY A 996 16.63 26.50 13.81
N MET A 997 15.93 25.39 14.06
CA MET A 997 14.49 25.21 13.84
C MET A 997 13.69 25.17 15.16
N ASP A 998 14.32 25.45 16.32
CA ASP A 998 13.68 25.41 17.64
C ASP A 998 12.39 26.26 17.67
N GLY A 999 12.32 27.39 16.93
CA GLY A 999 11.11 28.21 16.79
C GLY A 999 9.93 27.45 16.18
N LEU A 1000 10.14 26.88 14.97
CA LEU A 1000 9.18 26.05 14.26
C LEU A 1000 8.77 24.80 15.06
N ILE A 1001 9.71 24.08 15.68
CA ILE A 1001 9.41 22.89 16.50
C ILE A 1001 8.51 23.28 17.68
N ASN A 1002 8.89 24.31 18.44
CA ASN A 1002 8.09 24.76 19.58
C ASN A 1002 6.71 25.28 19.16
N LYS A 1003 6.60 25.89 17.98
CA LYS A 1003 5.33 26.33 17.40
C LYS A 1003 4.41 25.15 17.05
N GLY A 1004 4.92 24.10 16.39
CA GLY A 1004 4.16 22.88 16.11
C GLY A 1004 3.55 22.23 17.36
N PHE A 1005 4.35 22.05 18.43
CA PHE A 1005 3.82 21.50 19.70
C PHE A 1005 2.88 22.45 20.45
N LYS A 1006 3.06 23.77 20.34
CA LYS A 1006 2.09 24.76 20.85
C LYS A 1006 0.76 24.65 20.12
N ASP A 1007 0.77 24.48 18.80
CA ASP A 1007 -0.43 24.33 17.98
C ASP A 1007 -1.20 23.04 18.34
N LEU A 1008 -0.50 21.92 18.54
CA LEU A 1008 -1.12 20.70 19.06
C LEU A 1008 -1.70 20.91 20.47
N THR A 1009 -0.99 21.61 21.35
CA THR A 1009 -1.51 21.98 22.67
C THR A 1009 -2.76 22.85 22.56
N GLN A 1010 -2.79 23.79 21.62
CA GLN A 1010 -3.94 24.66 21.36
C GLN A 1010 -5.16 23.87 20.83
N LEU A 1011 -4.97 22.84 19.99
CA LEU A 1011 -6.06 21.91 19.61
C LEU A 1011 -6.72 21.28 20.84
N THR A 1012 -5.93 20.83 21.82
CA THR A 1012 -6.48 20.20 23.06
C THR A 1012 -7.29 21.16 23.92
N GLN A 1013 -7.08 22.48 23.76
CA GLN A 1013 -7.82 23.53 24.48
C GLN A 1013 -9.06 24.01 23.69
N MET A 1014 -8.96 24.04 22.36
CA MET A 1014 -10.05 24.46 21.47
C MET A 1014 -11.12 23.39 21.26
N HIS A 1015 -10.74 22.12 21.34
CA HIS A 1015 -11.58 20.99 20.91
C HIS A 1015 -11.68 19.92 22.02
N PRO A 1016 -12.87 19.75 22.64
CA PRO A 1016 -13.07 18.82 23.75
C PRO A 1016 -12.66 17.37 23.44
N GLU A 1017 -12.81 16.93 22.19
CA GLU A 1017 -12.40 15.62 21.72
C GLU A 1017 -10.87 15.41 21.81
N PHE A 1018 -10.06 16.48 21.73
CA PHE A 1018 -8.61 16.42 21.90
C PHE A 1018 -8.13 16.59 23.36
N ALA A 1019 -9.00 16.95 24.31
CA ALA A 1019 -8.58 17.33 25.66
C ALA A 1019 -7.77 16.23 26.39
N HIS A 1020 -8.01 14.96 26.07
CA HIS A 1020 -7.30 13.82 26.65
C HIS A 1020 -5.83 13.69 26.18
N PHE A 1021 -5.46 14.29 25.03
CA PHE A 1021 -4.06 14.33 24.57
C PHE A 1021 -3.20 15.39 25.27
N ALA A 1022 -3.81 16.33 26.00
CA ALA A 1022 -3.09 17.46 26.60
C ALA A 1022 -1.93 17.02 27.52
N LYS A 1023 -2.19 16.05 28.40
CA LYS A 1023 -1.16 15.57 29.35
C LYS A 1023 -0.09 14.69 28.69
N PRO A 1024 -0.42 13.73 27.80
CA PRO A 1024 0.57 13.02 26.99
C PRO A 1024 1.48 13.97 26.19
N LEU A 1025 0.91 14.96 25.49
CA LEU A 1025 1.69 15.96 24.74
C LEU A 1025 2.62 16.80 25.63
N GLU A 1026 2.15 17.25 26.79
CA GLU A 1026 2.97 17.98 27.78
C GLU A 1026 4.14 17.14 28.31
N ASN A 1027 3.98 15.81 28.41
CA ASN A 1027 5.06 14.92 28.82
C ASN A 1027 6.09 14.74 27.70
N PHE A 1028 5.64 14.38 26.49
CA PHE A 1028 6.50 14.25 25.30
C PHE A 1028 7.33 15.53 25.06
N GLN A 1029 6.72 16.70 25.19
CA GLN A 1029 7.39 17.99 24.96
C GLN A 1029 8.55 18.27 25.94
N LYS A 1030 8.53 17.74 27.16
CA LYS A 1030 9.63 17.94 28.14
C LYS A 1030 10.91 17.24 27.71
N ASN A 1031 10.78 16.04 27.16
CA ASN A 1031 11.91 15.19 26.79
C ASN A 1031 12.27 15.32 25.30
N LEU A 1032 11.44 16.03 24.52
CA LEU A 1032 11.61 16.36 23.09
C LEU A 1032 13.04 16.73 22.69
N ARG A 1033 13.70 17.61 23.47
CA ARG A 1033 15.07 18.06 23.18
C ARG A 1033 16.08 16.92 23.30
N GLN A 1034 15.97 16.10 24.35
CA GLN A 1034 16.85 14.95 24.52
C GLN A 1034 16.57 13.88 23.46
N TYR A 1035 15.29 13.65 23.15
CA TYR A 1035 14.83 12.70 22.14
C TYR A 1035 15.43 12.99 20.76
N TYR A 1036 15.32 14.23 20.24
CA TYR A 1036 15.85 14.54 18.91
C TYR A 1036 17.38 14.47 18.84
N VAL A 1037 18.09 14.81 19.93
CA VAL A 1037 19.55 14.71 19.98
C VAL A 1037 19.98 13.26 19.80
N THR A 1038 19.35 12.33 20.53
CA THR A 1038 19.66 10.90 20.46
C THR A 1038 19.09 10.19 19.22
N LEU A 1039 18.12 10.78 18.53
CA LEU A 1039 17.47 10.17 17.36
C LEU A 1039 18.45 9.88 16.21
N TYR A 1040 19.48 10.71 16.07
CA TYR A 1040 20.51 10.59 15.02
C TYR A 1040 21.77 9.85 15.49
N ASP A 1041 21.84 9.39 16.75
CA ASP A 1041 22.91 8.49 17.19
C ASP A 1041 22.85 7.17 16.40
N PRO A 1042 23.98 6.54 16.05
CA PRO A 1042 23.96 5.24 15.39
C PRO A 1042 23.26 4.17 16.25
N SER A 1043 22.27 3.48 15.66
CA SER A 1043 21.53 2.42 16.33
C SER A 1043 22.45 1.28 16.77
N LYS A 1044 22.22 0.82 18.00
CA LYS A 1044 22.92 -0.33 18.61
C LYS A 1044 22.11 -1.62 18.45
N THR A 1045 20.88 -1.53 17.92
CA THR A 1045 19.91 -2.62 17.88
C THR A 1045 19.55 -3.10 16.48
N TYR A 1046 19.91 -2.33 15.45
CA TYR A 1046 19.66 -2.65 14.04
C TYR A 1046 20.86 -2.28 13.17
N GLN A 1047 20.90 -2.79 11.93
CA GLN A 1047 21.94 -2.44 10.96
C GLN A 1047 21.80 -0.98 10.53
N ASN A 1048 22.75 -0.13 10.92
CA ASN A 1048 22.83 1.24 10.43
C ASN A 1048 23.07 1.30 8.92
N VAL A 1049 22.62 2.40 8.33
CA VAL A 1049 22.72 2.73 6.91
C VAL A 1049 23.12 4.21 6.78
N LEU A 1050 23.60 4.62 5.60
CA LEU A 1050 23.60 6.03 5.26
C LEU A 1050 22.16 6.39 4.86
N ASN A 1051 21.50 7.19 5.69
CA ASN A 1051 20.22 7.79 5.34
C ASN A 1051 20.48 9.00 4.41
N HIS A 1052 19.52 9.28 3.54
CA HIS A 1052 19.37 10.52 2.80
C HIS A 1052 19.18 11.70 3.76
N GLY A 1053 18.39 11.50 4.82
CA GLY A 1053 18.15 12.48 5.90
C GLY A 1053 17.13 13.57 5.56
N ASP A 1054 16.74 13.69 4.29
CA ASP A 1054 15.76 14.65 3.78
C ASP A 1054 14.83 14.02 2.72
N PHE A 1055 14.27 12.85 3.02
CA PHE A 1055 13.64 11.98 2.01
C PHE A 1055 12.15 12.32 1.78
N HIS A 1056 11.87 13.54 1.33
CA HIS A 1056 10.52 14.02 1.00
C HIS A 1056 10.28 14.14 -0.50
N ALA A 1057 9.01 14.29 -0.93
CA ALA A 1057 8.62 14.29 -2.33
C ALA A 1057 9.33 15.34 -3.21
N ASN A 1058 9.59 16.55 -2.69
CA ASN A 1058 10.32 17.60 -3.44
C ASN A 1058 11.80 17.25 -3.72
N ASN A 1059 12.38 16.26 -3.04
CA ASN A 1059 13.73 15.75 -3.30
C ASN A 1059 13.71 14.51 -4.23
N LEU A 1060 12.55 14.19 -4.82
CA LEU A 1060 12.38 13.12 -5.78
C LEU A 1060 12.08 13.64 -7.18
N LEU A 1061 12.87 13.16 -8.14
CA LEU A 1061 12.60 13.31 -9.56
C LEU A 1061 12.14 11.97 -10.14
N HIS A 1062 10.98 11.95 -10.77
CA HIS A 1062 10.41 10.74 -11.36
C HIS A 1062 10.52 10.80 -12.88
N LYS A 1063 11.08 9.75 -13.50
CA LYS A 1063 10.85 9.48 -14.93
C LYS A 1063 9.60 8.63 -14.99
N ILE A 1064 8.51 9.28 -15.36
CA ILE A 1064 7.21 8.63 -15.43
C ILE A 1064 7.08 8.02 -16.81
N GLY A 1065 7.08 6.71 -16.89
CA GLY A 1065 6.96 6.03 -18.16
C GLY A 1065 5.56 6.13 -18.71
N LYS A 1066 5.47 5.81 -20.00
CA LYS A 1066 4.28 5.71 -20.83
C LYS A 1066 2.98 5.54 -20.05
N GLN A 1067 2.80 4.48 -19.25
CA GLN A 1067 1.53 4.16 -18.54
C GLN A 1067 1.13 5.11 -17.39
N GLY A 1068 1.69 6.33 -17.29
CA GLY A 1068 1.48 7.24 -16.15
C GLY A 1068 2.13 6.77 -14.83
N ARG A 1069 2.69 5.56 -14.84
CA ARG A 1069 3.46 4.94 -13.76
C ARG A 1069 4.87 5.45 -13.79
N HIS A 1070 5.46 5.60 -12.62
CA HIS A 1070 6.89 5.79 -12.48
C HIS A 1070 7.60 4.60 -13.15
N THR A 1071 8.59 4.87 -14.01
CA THR A 1071 9.51 3.86 -14.56
C THR A 1071 10.90 3.98 -14.01
N ASP A 1072 11.26 5.18 -13.55
CA ASP A 1072 12.49 5.43 -12.82
C ASP A 1072 12.24 6.52 -11.77
N THR A 1073 13.14 6.62 -10.80
CA THR A 1073 13.16 7.71 -9.83
C THR A 1073 14.60 8.06 -9.52
N LEU A 1074 14.84 9.34 -9.20
CA LEU A 1074 16.10 9.88 -8.73
C LEU A 1074 15.86 10.53 -7.38
N LEU A 1075 16.85 10.39 -6.51
CA LEU A 1075 16.96 11.12 -5.26
C LEU A 1075 17.89 12.31 -5.52
N LEU A 1076 17.51 13.48 -5.00
CA LEU A 1076 18.25 14.74 -5.09
C LEU A 1076 18.48 15.32 -3.70
N ASP A 1077 19.42 16.27 -3.61
CA ASP A 1077 19.77 17.01 -2.40
C ASP A 1077 20.23 16.13 -1.22
N TYR A 1078 21.42 15.58 -1.37
CA TYR A 1078 22.07 14.72 -0.37
C TYR A 1078 22.75 15.51 0.77
N GLN A 1079 22.39 16.78 0.98
CA GLN A 1079 23.07 17.67 1.94
C GLN A 1079 22.91 17.26 3.42
N LEU A 1080 21.92 16.40 3.71
CA LEU A 1080 21.56 15.93 5.06
C LEU A 1080 21.94 14.46 5.34
N CYS A 1081 22.74 13.83 4.47
CA CYS A 1081 23.09 12.41 4.62
C CYS A 1081 23.82 12.11 5.94
N CYS A 1082 23.32 11.11 6.68
CA CYS A 1082 23.81 10.74 8.02
C CYS A 1082 23.78 9.23 8.29
N TRP A 1083 24.77 8.72 9.02
CA TRP A 1083 24.90 7.29 9.32
C TRP A 1083 24.17 6.90 10.61
N THR A 1084 22.98 6.31 10.48
CA THR A 1084 22.15 5.89 11.63
C THR A 1084 21.11 4.83 11.20
N THR A 1085 20.07 4.59 12.00
CA THR A 1085 18.97 3.66 11.72
C THR A 1085 18.26 4.02 10.40
N PRO A 1086 17.83 3.04 9.57
CA PRO A 1086 17.00 3.32 8.40
C PRO A 1086 15.59 3.82 8.77
N ALA A 1087 15.24 3.84 10.06
CA ALA A 1087 13.95 4.37 10.51
C ALA A 1087 13.75 5.83 10.11
N ILE A 1088 14.82 6.64 10.00
CA ILE A 1088 14.76 8.04 9.57
C ILE A 1088 14.12 8.14 8.19
N ASP A 1089 14.79 7.62 7.15
CA ASP A 1089 14.27 7.68 5.79
C ASP A 1089 12.97 6.89 5.60
N LEU A 1090 12.72 5.83 6.39
CA LEU A 1090 11.47 5.08 6.30
C LEU A 1090 10.27 5.84 6.88
N TYR A 1091 10.45 6.68 7.91
CA TYR A 1091 9.38 7.57 8.37
C TYR A 1091 9.15 8.70 7.38
N TYR A 1092 10.22 9.34 6.88
CA TYR A 1092 10.12 10.28 5.76
C TYR A 1092 9.36 9.66 4.55
N MET A 1093 9.69 8.42 4.17
CA MET A 1093 9.02 7.67 3.10
C MET A 1093 7.53 7.40 3.36
N LEU A 1094 7.11 7.27 4.62
CA LEU A 1094 5.73 6.97 4.99
C LEU A 1094 4.89 8.24 5.22
N ASP A 1095 5.51 9.35 5.62
CA ASP A 1095 4.83 10.57 6.06
C ASP A 1095 4.89 11.71 5.03
N MET A 1096 5.98 11.79 4.27
CA MET A 1096 6.38 12.97 3.47
C MET A 1096 6.38 12.69 1.95
N ILE A 1097 5.86 11.52 1.53
CA ILE A 1097 5.83 11.08 0.13
C ILE A 1097 4.44 10.58 -0.29
N PRO A 1098 3.81 9.59 0.38
CA PRO A 1098 2.50 9.08 -0.02
C PRO A 1098 1.36 10.01 0.41
N ALA A 1099 0.25 9.98 -0.33
CA ALA A 1099 -1.01 10.52 0.18
C ALA A 1099 -1.47 9.73 1.43
N GLN A 1100 -2.11 10.40 2.40
CA GLN A 1100 -2.54 9.78 3.67
C GLN A 1100 -3.35 8.49 3.45
N GLU A 1101 -4.32 8.48 2.53
CA GLU A 1101 -5.12 7.26 2.24
C GLU A 1101 -4.27 6.08 1.74
N LEU A 1102 -3.20 6.36 0.97
CA LEU A 1102 -2.27 5.33 0.53
C LEU A 1102 -1.43 4.82 1.70
N LYS A 1103 -0.97 5.71 2.58
CA LYS A 1103 -0.28 5.36 3.83
C LYS A 1103 -1.18 4.47 4.69
N ASP A 1104 -2.38 4.92 5.04
CA ASP A 1104 -3.33 4.23 5.90
C ASP A 1104 -3.62 2.80 5.40
N LYS A 1105 -3.80 2.65 4.08
CA LYS A 1105 -4.15 1.38 3.45
C LYS A 1105 -2.95 0.45 3.19
N HIS A 1106 -1.75 0.99 2.93
CA HIS A 1106 -0.61 0.21 2.44
C HIS A 1106 0.70 0.33 3.27
N ARG A 1107 0.70 1.02 4.43
CA ARG A 1107 1.89 1.16 5.32
C ARG A 1107 2.68 -0.13 5.50
N SER A 1108 2.01 -1.21 5.91
CA SER A 1108 2.64 -2.52 6.15
C SER A 1108 3.22 -3.14 4.87
N GLU A 1109 2.58 -2.91 3.73
CA GLU A 1109 3.04 -3.41 2.43
C GLU A 1109 4.27 -2.63 1.95
N LEU A 1110 4.33 -1.31 2.16
CA LEU A 1110 5.49 -0.47 1.87
C LEU A 1110 6.72 -0.90 2.70
N ILE A 1111 6.55 -1.10 4.01
CA ILE A 1111 7.61 -1.59 4.92
C ILE A 1111 8.10 -2.98 4.48
N TYR A 1112 7.18 -3.89 4.14
CA TYR A 1112 7.54 -5.22 3.64
C TYR A 1112 8.33 -5.13 2.33
N MET A 1113 7.87 -4.30 1.37
CA MET A 1113 8.53 -4.13 0.07
C MET A 1113 9.96 -3.62 0.25
N TYR A 1114 10.18 -2.63 1.12
CA TYR A 1114 11.52 -2.13 1.45
C TYR A 1114 12.39 -3.26 2.01
N TYR A 1115 11.91 -3.95 3.06
CA TYR A 1115 12.63 -5.05 3.69
C TYR A 1115 13.02 -6.14 2.69
N HIS A 1116 12.10 -6.51 1.79
CA HIS A 1116 12.33 -7.53 0.78
C HIS A 1116 13.41 -7.10 -0.24
N GLN A 1117 13.35 -5.87 -0.73
CA GLN A 1117 14.37 -5.34 -1.66
C GLN A 1117 15.73 -5.25 -0.96
N TYR A 1118 15.81 -4.57 0.19
CA TYR A 1118 17.04 -4.40 0.96
C TYR A 1118 17.71 -5.74 1.30
N SER A 1119 16.93 -6.72 1.80
CA SER A 1119 17.43 -8.07 2.12
C SER A 1119 17.85 -8.89 0.90
N ASN A 1120 17.30 -8.62 -0.28
CA ASN A 1120 17.70 -9.26 -1.53
C ASN A 1120 19.02 -8.66 -2.05
N LEU A 1121 19.12 -7.32 -2.01
CA LEU A 1121 20.28 -6.56 -2.45
C LEU A 1121 21.53 -6.89 -1.63
N LEU A 1122 21.45 -6.89 -0.30
CA LEU A 1122 22.57 -7.28 0.58
C LEU A 1122 23.09 -8.70 0.27
N LYS A 1123 22.21 -9.67 -0.03
CA LYS A 1123 22.61 -11.03 -0.39
C LYS A 1123 23.35 -11.07 -1.72
N ARG A 1124 22.88 -10.31 -2.72
CA ARG A 1124 23.50 -10.23 -4.05
C ARG A 1124 24.84 -9.52 -4.02
N LEU A 1125 24.94 -8.44 -3.22
CA LEU A 1125 26.20 -7.72 -2.95
C LEU A 1125 27.20 -8.53 -2.11
N GLY A 1126 26.80 -9.70 -1.61
CA GLY A 1126 27.69 -10.63 -0.92
C GLY A 1126 27.97 -10.29 0.54
N PHE A 1127 27.18 -9.40 1.16
CA PHE A 1127 27.29 -8.99 2.56
C PHE A 1127 27.42 -10.18 3.51
N LYS A 1128 28.42 -10.11 4.41
CA LYS A 1128 28.75 -11.21 5.35
C LYS A 1128 28.15 -11.04 6.75
N GLY A 1129 27.62 -9.87 7.07
CA GLY A 1129 26.97 -9.61 8.36
C GLY A 1129 25.58 -10.23 8.48
N LYS A 1130 24.98 -10.09 9.66
CA LYS A 1130 23.59 -10.52 9.91
C LYS A 1130 22.64 -9.58 9.16
N ILE A 1131 22.00 -10.07 8.10
CA ILE A 1131 20.86 -9.37 7.47
C ILE A 1131 19.70 -9.41 8.48
N PRO A 1132 19.14 -8.24 8.89
CA PRO A 1132 18.00 -8.21 9.80
C PRO A 1132 16.77 -8.87 9.20
N SER A 1133 15.82 -9.28 10.05
CA SER A 1133 14.51 -9.78 9.64
C SER A 1133 13.47 -8.65 9.53
N LEU A 1134 12.31 -8.93 8.94
CA LEU A 1134 11.18 -7.98 8.92
C LEU A 1134 10.72 -7.61 10.33
N LEU A 1135 10.75 -8.58 11.25
CA LEU A 1135 10.45 -8.37 12.66
C LEU A 1135 11.46 -7.41 13.30
N ASP A 1136 12.77 -7.61 13.06
CA ASP A 1136 13.81 -6.69 13.55
C ASP A 1136 13.54 -5.25 13.04
N LEU A 1137 13.11 -5.09 11.78
CA LEU A 1137 12.78 -3.78 11.20
C LEU A 1137 11.51 -3.16 11.81
N GLN A 1138 10.46 -3.94 12.03
CA GLN A 1138 9.22 -3.46 12.64
C GLN A 1138 9.44 -3.02 14.10
N ILE A 1139 10.29 -3.73 14.84
CA ILE A 1139 10.72 -3.35 16.19
C ILE A 1139 11.55 -2.06 16.13
N GLU A 1140 12.47 -1.94 15.18
CA GLU A 1140 13.30 -0.75 15.03
C GLU A 1140 12.48 0.50 14.66
N LEU A 1141 11.50 0.36 13.76
CA LEU A 1141 10.52 1.42 13.47
C LEU A 1141 9.77 1.82 14.74
N LEU A 1142 9.17 0.86 15.46
CA LEU A 1142 8.45 1.15 16.71
C LEU A 1142 9.29 1.96 17.70
N ARG A 1143 10.57 1.60 17.93
CA ARG A 1143 11.49 2.34 18.81
C ARG A 1143 11.65 3.81 18.44
N HIS A 1144 11.68 4.11 17.14
CA HIS A 1144 11.92 5.46 16.61
C HIS A 1144 10.62 6.20 16.23
N ALA A 1145 9.45 5.64 16.57
CA ALA A 1145 8.15 6.16 16.13
C ALA A 1145 7.78 7.57 16.66
N GLY A 1146 8.54 8.12 17.62
CA GLY A 1146 8.44 9.54 17.97
C GLY A 1146 8.92 10.48 16.86
N LEU A 1147 9.67 10.00 15.85
CA LEU A 1147 9.97 10.77 14.63
C LEU A 1147 8.70 11.01 13.80
N GLU A 1148 7.81 10.03 13.71
CA GLU A 1148 6.52 10.21 13.05
C GLU A 1148 5.71 11.31 13.75
N MET A 1149 5.72 11.33 15.10
CA MET A 1149 5.11 12.41 15.88
C MET A 1149 5.74 13.78 15.60
N LEU A 1150 7.05 13.86 15.41
CA LEU A 1150 7.73 15.10 14.96
C LEU A 1150 7.24 15.53 13.56
N HIS A 1151 7.16 14.62 12.60
CA HIS A 1151 6.66 14.92 11.25
C HIS A 1151 5.23 15.49 11.28
N TYR A 1152 4.33 14.88 12.06
CA TYR A 1152 2.97 15.40 12.19
C TYR A 1152 2.90 16.74 12.93
N ALA A 1153 3.65 16.92 14.03
CA ALA A 1153 3.65 18.17 14.77
C ALA A 1153 4.24 19.35 13.97
N ILE A 1154 5.27 19.10 13.16
CA ILE A 1154 6.05 20.15 12.48
C ILE A 1154 5.57 20.39 11.05
N PHE A 1155 5.42 19.33 10.25
CA PHE A 1155 5.29 19.45 8.80
C PHE A 1155 3.89 19.17 8.26
N SER A 1156 3.08 18.36 8.94
CA SER A 1156 1.75 18.00 8.40
C SER A 1156 0.82 19.21 8.22
N SER A 1157 1.00 20.27 9.01
CA SER A 1157 0.29 21.55 8.87
C SER A 1157 0.45 22.16 7.48
N PHE A 1158 1.65 22.12 6.89
CA PHE A 1158 1.96 22.66 5.55
C PHE A 1158 1.22 21.96 4.41
N ARG A 1159 0.66 20.77 4.64
CA ARG A 1159 -0.18 20.04 3.67
C ARG A 1159 -1.61 20.60 3.58
N TYR A 1160 -2.03 21.45 4.52
CA TYR A 1160 -3.40 21.97 4.63
C TYR A 1160 -3.46 23.52 4.61
N VAL A 1161 -2.36 24.18 4.24
CA VAL A 1161 -2.26 25.64 4.09
C VAL A 1161 -1.60 25.99 2.75
N ASP A 1162 -1.98 27.12 2.16
CA ASP A 1162 -1.38 27.61 0.92
C ASP A 1162 0.05 28.10 1.17
N GLN A 1163 1.04 27.33 0.71
CA GLN A 1163 2.45 27.61 0.90
C GLN A 1163 2.93 28.85 0.11
N SER A 1164 2.21 29.27 -0.93
CA SER A 1164 2.60 30.43 -1.77
C SER A 1164 2.44 31.79 -1.08
N ALA A 1165 1.67 31.82 0.02
CA ALA A 1165 1.39 33.00 0.84
C ALA A 1165 2.27 33.10 2.10
N ILE A 1166 3.13 32.11 2.37
CA ILE A 1166 3.84 31.97 3.65
C ILE A 1166 5.26 32.55 3.56
N ASP A 1167 5.61 33.43 4.50
CA ASP A 1167 6.98 33.89 4.67
C ASP A 1167 7.81 32.87 5.49
N ILE A 1168 8.88 32.37 4.88
CA ILE A 1168 9.78 31.37 5.48
C ILE A 1168 10.50 31.91 6.71
N GLU A 1169 10.81 33.21 6.75
CA GLU A 1169 11.51 33.80 7.89
C GLU A 1169 10.63 33.76 9.15
N THR A 1170 9.36 34.12 8.98
CA THR A 1170 8.29 33.98 9.98
C THR A 1170 8.05 32.51 10.38
N VAL A 1171 8.13 31.56 9.44
CA VAL A 1171 7.98 30.12 9.72
C VAL A 1171 9.09 29.58 10.62
N LEU A 1172 10.36 29.85 10.30
CA LEU A 1172 11.51 29.33 11.06
C LEU A 1172 11.54 29.88 12.49
N LYS A 1173 11.14 31.14 12.68
CA LYS A 1173 10.95 31.75 14.01
C LYS A 1173 9.76 31.19 14.78
N GLY A 1174 8.82 30.51 14.11
CA GLY A 1174 7.57 30.03 14.71
C GLY A 1174 6.53 31.13 14.92
N GLU A 1175 6.65 32.25 14.18
CA GLU A 1175 5.84 33.47 14.30
C GLU A 1175 4.64 33.51 13.34
N PHE A 1176 4.32 32.38 12.70
CA PHE A 1176 3.24 32.27 11.72
C PHE A 1176 1.88 31.95 12.38
N ASP A 1177 0.80 32.49 11.80
CA ASP A 1177 -0.55 32.06 12.16
C ASP A 1177 -0.83 30.65 11.64
N SER A 1178 -1.55 29.86 12.44
CA SER A 1178 -1.89 28.46 12.12
C SER A 1178 -3.38 28.32 11.80
N PRO A 1179 -3.86 28.80 10.64
CA PRO A 1179 -5.27 28.70 10.27
C PRO A 1179 -5.75 27.25 10.20
N VAL A 1180 -4.82 26.32 9.99
CA VAL A 1180 -5.02 24.87 9.97
C VAL A 1180 -5.70 24.33 11.24
N LEU A 1181 -5.59 24.99 12.39
CA LEU A 1181 -6.22 24.53 13.64
C LEU A 1181 -7.75 24.46 13.56
N THR A 1182 -8.38 25.18 12.62
CA THR A 1182 -9.83 25.08 12.37
C THR A 1182 -10.19 24.14 11.21
N ASN A 1183 -9.22 23.67 10.42
CA ASN A 1183 -9.44 22.81 9.26
C ASN A 1183 -9.97 21.42 9.68
N ALA A 1184 -11.08 21.00 9.06
CA ALA A 1184 -11.78 19.77 9.43
C ALA A 1184 -10.99 18.49 9.11
N GLU A 1185 -10.33 18.43 7.95
CA GLU A 1185 -9.54 17.25 7.55
C GLU A 1185 -8.22 17.16 8.34
N PHE A 1186 -7.56 18.29 8.60
CA PHE A 1186 -6.40 18.31 9.50
C PHE A 1186 -6.78 17.77 10.89
N LYS A 1187 -7.87 18.25 11.49
CA LYS A 1187 -8.32 17.73 12.79
C LYS A 1187 -8.66 16.26 12.76
N LYS A 1188 -9.33 15.77 11.71
CA LYS A 1188 -9.63 14.34 11.54
C LYS A 1188 -8.36 13.48 11.46
N VAL A 1189 -7.37 13.89 10.68
CA VAL A 1189 -6.07 13.21 10.59
C VAL A 1189 -5.30 13.31 11.90
N MET A 1190 -5.18 14.49 12.50
CA MET A 1190 -4.48 14.67 13.78
C MET A 1190 -5.13 13.90 14.92
N HIS A 1191 -6.46 13.86 15.02
CA HIS A 1191 -7.15 13.04 16.02
C HIS A 1191 -6.83 11.55 15.82
N THR A 1192 -6.83 11.08 14.56
CA THR A 1192 -6.55 9.68 14.21
C THR A 1192 -5.10 9.30 14.57
N GLU A 1193 -4.13 10.13 14.16
CA GLU A 1193 -2.71 9.87 14.40
C GLU A 1193 -2.33 10.07 15.88
N LEU A 1194 -2.84 11.09 16.59
CA LEU A 1194 -2.65 11.24 18.04
C LEU A 1194 -3.26 10.09 18.83
N THR A 1195 -4.43 9.58 18.44
CA THR A 1195 -5.02 8.36 19.03
C THR A 1195 -4.09 7.17 18.84
N ARG A 1196 -3.53 7.00 17.64
CA ARG A 1196 -2.57 5.92 17.36
C ARG A 1196 -1.27 6.09 18.15
N PHE A 1197 -0.70 7.29 18.20
CA PHE A 1197 0.51 7.58 18.98
C PHE A 1197 0.31 7.32 20.48
N LEU A 1198 -0.85 7.68 21.03
CA LEU A 1198 -1.24 7.36 22.40
C LEU A 1198 -1.32 5.84 22.63
N HIS A 1199 -2.05 5.13 21.77
CA HIS A 1199 -2.24 3.67 21.89
C HIS A 1199 -0.99 2.84 21.55
N HIS A 1200 0.01 3.42 20.89
CA HIS A 1200 1.32 2.80 20.63
C HIS A 1200 2.37 3.17 21.69
N GLY A 1201 2.02 3.98 22.70
CA GLY A 1201 2.90 4.37 23.82
C GLY A 1201 3.76 5.61 23.56
N ILE A 1202 3.78 6.12 22.33
CA ILE A 1202 4.69 7.17 21.86
C ILE A 1202 4.52 8.47 22.66
N LEU A 1203 3.29 8.82 23.05
CA LEU A 1203 3.00 10.02 23.85
C LEU A 1203 3.06 9.79 25.38
N ASN A 1204 3.16 8.54 25.86
CA ASN A 1204 3.00 8.19 27.27
C ASN A 1204 4.29 7.76 27.98
N ASP A 1205 5.27 7.27 27.22
CA ASP A 1205 6.44 6.57 27.74
C ASP A 1205 7.77 7.28 27.40
N SER A 1206 7.71 8.58 27.07
CA SER A 1206 8.84 9.45 26.70
C SER A 1206 9.31 10.41 27.80
#